data_AF-A0AAD9BZN1-F1
#
_entry.id   AF-A0AAD9BZN1-F1
#
_cell.length_a   1.000
_cell.length_b   1.000
_cell.length_c   1.000
_cell.angle_alpha   90.00
_cell.angle_beta   90.00
_cell.angle_gamma   90.00
#
_symmetry.space_group_name_H-M   'P 1'
#
loop_
_entity.id
_entity.type
_entity.pdbx_description
1 polymer ?
#
loop_
_entity_poly.entity_id
_entity_poly.type
_entity_poly.pdbx_seq_one_letter_code
_entity_poly.pdbx_strand_id
1 'polypeptide(L)'
;MFAKLKKKIAEEAATAPRSGVRIPRTISKESITSVGADSGDDFASDGSSSRDDLPAQLLRRNDQIRKLEAKLSDYAEQLRIMQKTKDKLEIALEMQQDSSIKKLQDQNETHQTSRAKMAEGMALALEKKDEEWIEKMSDLEKEKAALSARLEEMMEQSLALFQKRDDLDELEGFQQQELAKVKHMLLKKEEQLSRKDQELQQKEAEVQSAKRGLSEVRGKLQTLEQQHAESCTINTELEIEREELLLLREEAEQKLSELQAVLQRVSEDFHKGMVSTLERSLHELQTEHDALKLQQQKAAVTEEDKERLLADLQKKVTSLERRLQGNLSQDEHLQEFLQEKCGLEQNLEETRAELLLVRTNHADTVSALETQVSKLNGNITELQTLLRHKDDSSRAYRDRTDTQIADLEQKVVESSDRLRSAEHQITEKQQHMDKLQGECNAEKAFLDQQVCLLQQQSEEKASRLQQSISSLQTDRQLLHHRLADLDSQRDEATSSLSQRTEELEQCRAELNSRQTVSTEIAKALEESRRQKEELQTQVGELTASLQSSLQQISFLEVEVETLTEQLHSPEVCEEDQNGSVTVDDLDHIHKVNRDLEQQLTDKNRTIKQLQQRLAELKRTLQKELKAEQKNQRGFIQSRHQHPRLAPPPPTPREAEAFQLIRAVSVLLNFSREEEDMLKQTLEYKMSWFGSKPSPKGAIRPSISGSSTNWS
;
A
#
# COMPACT_ATOMS: atom_id res chain seq x y z
N MET A 1 42.14 -34.00 -3.23
CA MET A 1 41.45 -35.30 -3.06
C MET A 1 41.39 -36.15 -4.34
N PHE A 2 41.46 -35.57 -5.55
CA PHE A 2 41.48 -36.32 -6.82
C PHE A 2 42.72 -37.23 -7.06
N ALA A 3 43.89 -36.91 -6.49
CA ALA A 3 45.09 -37.75 -6.65
C ALA A 3 45.03 -39.08 -5.88
N LYS A 4 44.27 -39.14 -4.77
CA LYS A 4 44.07 -40.37 -3.99
C LYS A 4 43.07 -41.32 -4.67
N LEU A 5 42.16 -40.79 -5.50
CA LEU A 5 41.18 -41.59 -6.25
C LEU A 5 41.82 -42.30 -7.46
N LYS A 6 42.73 -41.61 -8.18
CA LYS A 6 43.48 -42.22 -9.30
C LYS A 6 44.40 -43.36 -8.87
N LYS A 7 44.99 -43.29 -7.66
CA LYS A 7 45.82 -44.38 -7.12
C LYS A 7 45.00 -45.61 -6.75
N LYS A 8 43.77 -45.42 -6.24
CA LYS A 8 42.87 -46.50 -5.83
C LYS A 8 42.27 -47.27 -7.02
N ILE A 9 41.96 -46.59 -8.12
CA ILE A 9 41.49 -47.21 -9.37
C ILE A 9 42.62 -48.01 -10.06
N ALA A 10 43.88 -47.59 -9.93
CA ALA A 10 45.04 -48.33 -10.44
C ALA A 10 45.41 -49.56 -9.59
N GLU A 11 45.14 -49.53 -8.27
CA GLU A 11 45.35 -50.68 -7.38
C GLU A 11 44.23 -51.74 -7.49
N GLU A 12 42.98 -51.36 -7.74
CA GLU A 12 41.85 -52.31 -7.87
C GLU A 12 41.76 -53.01 -9.24
N ALA A 13 42.32 -52.42 -10.31
CA ALA A 13 42.42 -53.07 -11.61
C ALA A 13 43.48 -54.20 -11.66
N ALA A 14 44.32 -54.35 -10.62
CA ALA A 14 45.44 -55.29 -10.59
C ALA A 14 45.17 -56.63 -9.86
N THR A 15 43.99 -56.83 -9.27
CA THR A 15 43.66 -58.06 -8.53
C THR A 15 42.47 -58.81 -9.12
N ALA A 16 42.71 -59.50 -10.24
CA ALA A 16 41.86 -60.59 -10.71
C ALA A 16 42.42 -61.94 -10.18
N PRO A 17 41.60 -62.81 -9.56
CA PRO A 17 42.05 -64.14 -9.21
C PRO A 17 42.17 -64.98 -10.49
N ARG A 18 43.42 -65.28 -10.88
CA ARG A 18 43.74 -66.38 -11.78
C ARG A 18 43.35 -67.69 -11.11
N SER A 19 42.25 -68.30 -11.53
CA SER A 19 42.04 -69.74 -11.35
C SER A 19 42.26 -70.41 -12.71
N GLY A 20 43.46 -70.94 -12.89
CA GLY A 20 43.75 -71.91 -13.93
C GLY A 20 43.33 -73.29 -13.46
N VAL A 21 42.58 -74.01 -14.29
CA VAL A 21 42.54 -75.48 -14.24
C VAL A 21 42.82 -76.00 -15.64
N ARG A 22 43.81 -76.89 -15.67
CA ARG A 22 44.46 -77.52 -16.80
C ARG A 22 43.50 -78.27 -17.72
N ILE A 23 43.78 -78.13 -19.02
CA ILE A 23 43.51 -79.11 -20.07
C ILE A 23 44.15 -80.47 -19.69
N PRO A 24 43.54 -81.62 -20.06
CA PRO A 24 44.32 -82.75 -20.53
C PRO A 24 43.94 -83.10 -21.98
N ARG A 25 44.87 -82.82 -22.89
CA ARG A 25 45.08 -83.53 -24.16
C ARG A 25 46.18 -84.53 -23.87
N THR A 26 45.90 -85.82 -23.97
CA THR A 26 46.90 -86.89 -24.11
C THR A 26 46.21 -88.06 -24.84
N ILE A 27 46.60 -88.37 -26.10
CA ILE A 27 47.37 -89.55 -26.56
C ILE A 27 46.56 -90.88 -26.49
N SER A 28 46.55 -91.85 -27.41
CA SER A 28 47.49 -92.26 -28.46
C SER A 28 46.73 -93.03 -29.56
N LYS A 29 47.15 -92.84 -30.81
CA LYS A 29 47.01 -93.80 -31.92
C LYS A 29 48.17 -94.78 -31.80
N GLU A 30 47.92 -96.08 -31.70
CA GLU A 30 48.95 -97.10 -31.94
C GLU A 30 48.34 -98.26 -32.75
N SER A 31 48.87 -98.44 -33.95
CA SER A 31 48.74 -99.62 -34.79
C SER A 31 49.95 -100.52 -34.51
N ILE A 32 49.79 -101.85 -34.38
CA ILE A 32 50.75 -102.86 -34.89
C ILE A 32 50.30 -104.32 -34.66
N THR A 33 50.54 -105.14 -35.70
CA THR A 33 50.99 -106.56 -35.72
C THR A 33 50.05 -107.66 -35.22
N SER A 34 49.61 -108.63 -36.03
CA SER A 34 50.34 -109.76 -36.65
C SER A 34 50.88 -110.80 -35.67
N VAL A 35 50.20 -111.94 -35.53
CA VAL A 35 50.77 -113.27 -35.22
C VAL A 35 49.86 -114.32 -35.84
N GLY A 36 50.41 -115.13 -36.75
CA GLY A 36 49.83 -116.39 -37.19
C GLY A 36 50.39 -117.57 -36.38
N ALA A 37 49.64 -118.67 -36.37
CA ALA A 37 50.09 -120.05 -36.16
C ALA A 37 48.93 -120.91 -36.70
N ASP A 38 49.07 -121.67 -37.80
CA ASP A 38 50.01 -122.76 -38.10
C ASP A 38 49.79 -124.01 -37.23
N SER A 39 49.14 -125.00 -37.86
CA SER A 39 49.15 -126.44 -37.58
C SER A 39 48.06 -127.03 -38.49
N GLY A 40 48.30 -127.90 -39.45
CA GLY A 40 49.38 -128.87 -39.60
C GLY A 40 48.72 -130.09 -40.22
N ASP A 41 49.18 -130.43 -41.41
CA ASP A 41 48.81 -131.56 -42.27
C ASP A 41 48.95 -132.92 -41.55
N ASP A 42 48.11 -133.90 -41.91
CA ASP A 42 48.55 -135.30 -42.06
C ASP A 42 47.41 -136.20 -42.61
N PHE A 43 47.64 -136.68 -43.82
CA PHE A 43 46.90 -137.73 -44.52
C PHE A 43 47.07 -139.09 -43.82
N ALA A 44 46.00 -139.90 -43.80
CA ALA A 44 46.15 -141.35 -43.96
C ALA A 44 44.99 -141.89 -44.81
N SER A 45 45.36 -142.34 -46.00
CA SER A 45 44.54 -143.13 -46.91
C SER A 45 44.86 -144.60 -46.65
N ASP A 46 43.89 -145.34 -46.11
CA ASP A 46 43.65 -146.76 -46.37
C ASP A 46 42.13 -146.98 -46.29
N GLY A 47 41.46 -147.87 -47.01
CA GLY A 47 41.95 -148.93 -47.88
C GLY A 47 41.31 -150.26 -47.51
N SER A 48 39.97 -150.38 -47.48
CA SER A 48 39.25 -151.62 -47.88
C SER A 48 37.72 -151.57 -47.65
N SER A 49 37.01 -152.05 -48.68
CA SER A 49 35.89 -153.02 -48.61
C SER A 49 34.79 -152.78 -47.57
N SER A 50 33.53 -152.50 -47.91
CA SER A 50 32.69 -153.27 -48.82
C SER A 50 31.53 -152.42 -49.35
N ARG A 51 30.94 -152.83 -50.46
CA ARG A 51 29.95 -152.10 -51.27
C ARG A 51 28.61 -151.83 -50.55
N ASP A 52 28.45 -152.25 -49.29
CA ASP A 52 27.20 -152.17 -48.53
C ASP A 52 27.20 -151.18 -47.33
N ASP A 53 28.29 -150.43 -47.04
CA ASP A 53 28.40 -149.57 -45.84
C ASP A 53 28.33 -148.03 -46.07
N LEU A 54 28.27 -147.59 -47.33
CA LEU A 54 28.17 -146.16 -47.72
C LEU A 54 26.95 -145.41 -47.14
N PRO A 55 25.74 -146.03 -47.05
CA PRO A 55 24.56 -145.35 -46.49
C PRO A 55 24.71 -144.99 -45.01
N ALA A 56 25.38 -145.84 -44.22
CA ALA A 56 25.54 -145.64 -42.79
C ALA A 56 26.52 -144.50 -42.46
N GLN A 57 27.60 -144.36 -43.24
CA GLN A 57 28.53 -143.23 -43.10
C GLN A 57 27.90 -141.89 -43.51
N LEU A 58 27.08 -141.89 -44.57
CA LEU A 58 26.29 -140.72 -44.97
C LEU A 58 25.27 -140.32 -43.90
N LEU A 59 24.61 -141.28 -43.25
CA LEU A 59 23.70 -140.99 -42.13
C LEU A 59 24.45 -140.35 -40.95
N ARG A 60 25.59 -140.91 -40.53
CA ARG A 60 26.38 -140.34 -39.42
C ARG A 60 26.91 -138.94 -39.74
N ARG A 61 27.38 -138.71 -40.98
CA ARG A 61 27.78 -137.36 -41.41
C ARG A 61 26.60 -136.40 -41.47
N ASN A 62 25.45 -136.82 -41.96
CA ASN A 62 24.23 -136.00 -41.93
C ASN A 62 23.80 -135.68 -40.49
N ASP A 63 23.88 -136.63 -39.56
CA ASP A 63 23.58 -136.38 -38.14
C ASP A 63 24.60 -135.43 -37.50
N GLN A 64 25.88 -135.52 -37.89
CA GLN A 64 26.91 -134.58 -37.46
C GLN A 64 26.70 -133.18 -38.06
N ILE A 65 26.30 -133.09 -39.33
CA ILE A 65 25.92 -131.84 -39.99
C ILE A 65 24.74 -131.20 -39.26
N ARG A 66 23.67 -131.95 -38.99
CA ARG A 66 22.51 -131.43 -38.23
C ARG A 66 22.88 -130.94 -36.83
N LYS A 67 23.81 -131.62 -36.15
CA LYS A 67 24.33 -131.15 -34.84
C LYS A 67 25.14 -129.87 -34.97
N LEU A 68 25.92 -129.71 -36.02
CA LEU A 68 26.66 -128.48 -36.30
C LEU A 68 25.74 -127.34 -36.74
N GLU A 69 24.71 -127.63 -37.53
CA GLU A 69 23.65 -126.68 -37.92
C GLU A 69 22.87 -126.20 -36.70
N ALA A 70 22.51 -127.10 -35.77
CA ALA A 70 21.87 -126.74 -34.51
C ALA A 70 22.76 -125.82 -33.66
N LYS A 71 24.05 -126.15 -33.51
CA LYS A 71 25.01 -125.30 -32.81
C LYS A 71 25.20 -123.94 -33.47
N LEU A 72 25.28 -123.89 -34.81
CA LEU A 72 25.36 -122.63 -35.56
C LEU A 72 24.08 -121.79 -35.38
N SER A 73 22.91 -122.42 -35.34
CA SER A 73 21.65 -121.76 -35.03
C SER A 73 21.62 -121.21 -33.60
N ASP A 74 22.10 -121.97 -32.62
CA ASP A 74 22.21 -121.52 -31.22
C ASP A 74 23.18 -120.34 -31.08
N TYR A 75 24.32 -120.38 -31.77
CA TYR A 75 25.26 -119.25 -31.81
C TYR A 75 24.67 -118.03 -32.53
N ALA A 76 23.92 -118.21 -33.61
CA ALA A 76 23.23 -117.12 -34.30
C ALA A 76 22.17 -116.47 -33.39
N GLU A 77 21.41 -117.27 -32.64
CA GLU A 77 20.42 -116.75 -31.70
C GLU A 77 21.09 -116.07 -30.49
N GLN A 78 22.19 -116.62 -29.96
CA GLN A 78 23.00 -115.96 -28.93
C GLN A 78 23.55 -114.61 -29.42
N LEU A 79 24.06 -114.53 -30.65
CA LEU A 79 24.51 -113.27 -31.25
C LEU A 79 23.36 -112.26 -31.39
N ARG A 80 22.17 -112.72 -31.80
CA ARG A 80 20.98 -111.87 -31.93
C ARG A 80 20.52 -111.35 -30.56
N ILE A 81 20.57 -112.17 -29.52
CA ILE A 81 20.30 -111.76 -28.13
C ILE A 81 21.35 -110.77 -27.66
N MET A 82 22.65 -111.06 -27.88
CA MET A 82 23.75 -110.17 -27.51
C MET A 82 23.65 -108.80 -28.20
N GLN A 83 23.28 -108.78 -29.49
CA GLN A 83 23.04 -107.56 -30.23
C GLN A 83 21.87 -106.76 -29.63
N LYS A 84 20.73 -107.40 -29.35
CA LYS A 84 19.60 -106.73 -28.70
C LYS A 84 19.98 -106.18 -27.32
N THR A 85 20.81 -106.88 -26.55
CA THR A 85 21.29 -106.37 -25.25
C THR A 85 22.24 -105.20 -25.42
N LYS A 86 23.12 -105.24 -26.43
CA LYS A 86 24.00 -104.13 -26.78
C LYS A 86 23.19 -102.88 -27.17
N ASP A 87 22.22 -103.02 -28.07
CA ASP A 87 21.39 -101.89 -28.52
C ASP A 87 20.62 -101.26 -27.34
N LYS A 88 20.08 -102.08 -26.42
CA LYS A 88 19.42 -101.59 -25.20
C LYS A 88 20.39 -100.83 -24.28
N LEU A 89 21.61 -101.31 -24.12
CA LEU A 89 22.63 -100.65 -23.32
C LEU A 89 23.10 -99.36 -23.99
N GLU A 90 23.22 -99.32 -25.31
CA GLU A 90 23.53 -98.10 -26.08
C GLU A 90 22.43 -97.04 -25.90
N ILE A 91 21.16 -97.42 -26.06
CA ILE A 91 20.02 -96.50 -25.83
C ILE A 91 20.00 -96.01 -24.37
N ALA A 92 20.21 -96.90 -23.39
CA ALA A 92 20.24 -96.51 -21.99
C ALA A 92 21.41 -95.54 -21.67
N LEU A 93 22.58 -95.77 -22.29
CA LEU A 93 23.74 -94.91 -22.16
C LEU A 93 23.49 -93.54 -22.82
N GLU A 94 22.90 -93.50 -24.01
CA GLU A 94 22.53 -92.27 -24.71
C GLU A 94 21.50 -91.47 -23.91
N MET A 95 20.43 -92.12 -23.42
CA MET A 95 19.46 -91.48 -22.53
C MET A 95 20.09 -90.95 -21.24
N GLN A 96 21.04 -91.67 -20.65
CA GLN A 96 21.79 -91.20 -19.48
C GLN A 96 22.65 -89.97 -19.83
N GLN A 97 23.34 -89.99 -20.97
CA GLN A 97 24.16 -88.87 -21.46
C GLN A 97 23.30 -87.64 -21.73
N ASP A 98 22.18 -87.79 -22.44
CA ASP A 98 21.23 -86.71 -22.71
C ASP A 98 20.64 -86.13 -21.43
N SER A 99 20.27 -86.99 -20.46
CA SER A 99 19.79 -86.53 -19.15
C SER A 99 20.87 -85.76 -18.39
N SER A 100 22.13 -86.18 -18.48
CA SER A 100 23.26 -85.49 -17.84
C SER A 100 23.56 -84.15 -18.51
N ILE A 101 23.56 -84.09 -19.86
CA ILE A 101 23.77 -82.86 -20.63
C ILE A 101 22.64 -81.87 -20.33
N LYS A 102 21.38 -82.33 -20.34
CA LYS A 102 20.23 -81.49 -20.04
C LYS A 102 20.29 -80.91 -18.62
N LYS A 103 20.65 -81.71 -17.61
CA LYS A 103 20.85 -81.21 -16.25
C LYS A 103 21.94 -80.13 -16.16
N LEU A 104 23.05 -80.31 -16.88
CA LEU A 104 24.12 -79.30 -16.94
C LEU A 104 23.67 -78.03 -17.67
N GLN A 105 22.87 -78.16 -18.73
CA GLN A 105 22.26 -77.02 -19.42
C GLN A 105 21.30 -76.26 -18.50
N ASP A 106 20.36 -76.94 -17.84
CA ASP A 106 19.41 -76.34 -16.90
C ASP A 106 20.14 -75.63 -15.74
N GLN A 107 21.20 -76.24 -15.20
CA GLN A 107 22.05 -75.60 -14.17
C GLN A 107 22.76 -74.35 -14.71
N ASN A 108 23.31 -74.41 -15.92
CA ASN A 108 23.97 -73.26 -16.53
C ASN A 108 22.98 -72.12 -16.82
N GLU A 109 21.78 -72.43 -17.34
CA GLU A 109 20.72 -71.46 -17.59
C GLU A 109 20.22 -70.79 -16.30
N THR A 110 20.02 -71.58 -15.23
CA THR A 110 19.63 -71.04 -13.91
C THR A 110 20.73 -70.15 -13.32
N HIS A 111 22.00 -70.54 -13.42
CA HIS A 111 23.13 -69.70 -13.00
C HIS A 111 23.24 -68.41 -13.83
N GLN A 112 23.09 -68.49 -15.15
CA GLN A 112 23.11 -67.31 -16.02
C GLN A 112 21.95 -66.35 -15.70
N THR A 113 20.75 -66.89 -15.52
CA THR A 113 19.57 -66.11 -15.13
C THR A 113 19.75 -65.47 -13.75
N SER A 114 20.30 -66.20 -12.78
CA SER A 114 20.63 -65.65 -11.45
C SER A 114 21.65 -64.53 -11.54
N ARG A 115 22.71 -64.71 -12.34
CA ARG A 115 23.73 -63.69 -12.58
C ARG A 115 23.16 -62.45 -13.28
N ALA A 116 22.28 -62.63 -14.26
CA ALA A 116 21.60 -61.54 -14.95
C ALA A 116 20.71 -60.74 -13.98
N LYS A 117 19.90 -61.43 -13.15
CA LYS A 117 19.06 -60.79 -12.13
C LYS A 117 19.88 -59.99 -11.11
N MET A 118 21.04 -60.50 -10.69
CA MET A 118 21.93 -59.75 -9.80
C MET A 118 22.52 -58.51 -10.49
N ALA A 119 22.93 -58.62 -11.76
CA ALA A 119 23.43 -57.49 -12.52
C ALA A 119 22.37 -56.41 -12.74
N GLU A 120 21.14 -56.81 -13.07
CA GLU A 120 19.98 -55.92 -13.22
C GLU A 120 19.63 -55.25 -11.88
N GLY A 121 19.63 -55.99 -10.77
CA GLY A 121 19.39 -55.43 -9.44
C GLY A 121 20.46 -54.39 -9.02
N MET A 122 21.73 -54.63 -9.36
CA MET A 122 22.80 -53.63 -9.13
C MET A 122 22.64 -52.41 -10.03
N ALA A 123 22.28 -52.59 -11.30
CA ALA A 123 22.04 -51.49 -12.23
C ALA A 123 20.88 -50.60 -11.75
N LEU A 124 19.75 -51.20 -11.37
CA LEU A 124 18.61 -50.46 -10.81
C LEU A 124 18.95 -49.74 -9.50
N ALA A 125 19.80 -50.31 -8.66
CA ALA A 125 20.24 -49.65 -7.42
C ALA A 125 21.13 -48.43 -7.70
N LEU A 126 21.98 -48.49 -8.74
CA LEU A 126 22.78 -47.35 -9.18
C LEU A 126 21.92 -46.27 -9.81
N GLU A 127 20.97 -46.64 -10.68
CA GLU A 127 20.05 -45.70 -11.31
C GLU A 127 19.23 -44.93 -10.27
N LYS A 128 18.67 -45.63 -9.27
CA LYS A 128 17.99 -44.97 -8.14
C LYS A 128 18.89 -44.01 -7.36
N LYS A 129 20.18 -44.36 -7.20
CA LYS A 129 21.13 -43.48 -6.53
C LYS A 129 21.42 -42.23 -7.36
N ASP A 130 21.54 -42.38 -8.68
CA ASP A 130 21.75 -41.26 -9.59
C ASP A 130 20.52 -40.34 -9.59
N GLU A 131 19.30 -40.89 -9.61
CA GLU A 131 18.06 -40.14 -9.45
C GLU A 131 18.02 -39.35 -8.12
N GLU A 132 18.32 -39.99 -6.99
CA GLU A 132 18.41 -39.33 -5.67
C GLU A 132 19.43 -38.18 -5.67
N TRP A 133 20.56 -38.33 -6.35
CA TRP A 133 21.56 -37.27 -6.46
C TRP A 133 21.12 -36.13 -7.36
N ILE A 134 20.44 -36.42 -8.47
CA ILE A 134 19.86 -35.41 -9.36
C ILE A 134 18.81 -34.59 -8.61
N GLU A 135 17.94 -35.24 -7.84
CA GLU A 135 16.93 -34.56 -7.02
C GLU A 135 17.58 -33.63 -5.99
N LYS A 136 18.58 -34.13 -5.24
CA LYS A 136 19.34 -33.29 -4.29
C LYS A 136 20.05 -32.11 -4.95
N MET A 137 20.63 -32.31 -6.13
CA MET A 137 21.26 -31.21 -6.86
C MET A 137 20.23 -30.18 -7.32
N SER A 138 19.06 -30.63 -7.79
CA SER A 138 17.93 -29.76 -8.16
C SER A 138 17.45 -28.92 -6.97
N ASP A 139 17.32 -29.52 -5.79
CA ASP A 139 16.89 -28.80 -4.59
C ASP A 139 17.95 -27.80 -4.10
N LEU A 140 19.23 -28.17 -4.12
CA LEU A 140 20.32 -27.24 -3.82
C LEU A 140 20.39 -26.08 -4.82
N GLU A 141 20.13 -26.33 -6.11
CA GLU A 141 20.07 -25.29 -7.12
C GLU A 141 18.90 -24.33 -6.89
N LYS A 142 17.72 -24.84 -6.50
CA LYS A 142 16.57 -24.01 -6.10
C LYS A 142 16.88 -23.18 -4.86
N GLU A 143 17.49 -23.75 -3.83
CA GLU A 143 17.87 -23.02 -2.62
C GLU A 143 18.91 -21.93 -2.93
N LYS A 144 19.92 -22.23 -3.74
CA LYS A 144 20.91 -21.25 -4.20
C LYS A 144 20.25 -20.11 -4.96
N ALA A 145 19.30 -20.41 -5.85
CA ALA A 145 18.56 -19.39 -6.59
C ALA A 145 17.72 -18.51 -5.66
N ALA A 146 17.01 -19.11 -4.70
CA ALA A 146 16.20 -18.37 -3.72
C ALA A 146 17.06 -17.46 -2.82
N LEU A 147 18.22 -17.94 -2.37
CA LEU A 147 19.16 -17.13 -1.58
C LEU A 147 19.77 -15.99 -2.40
N SER A 148 20.08 -16.23 -3.66
CA SER A 148 20.62 -15.20 -4.55
C SER A 148 19.57 -14.10 -4.81
N ALA A 149 18.33 -14.48 -5.10
CA ALA A 149 17.22 -13.53 -5.27
C ALA A 149 16.97 -12.69 -4.01
N ARG A 150 17.03 -13.32 -2.82
CA ARG A 150 16.89 -12.59 -1.55
C ARG A 150 18.04 -11.60 -1.30
N LEU A 151 19.25 -11.92 -1.75
CA LEU A 151 20.41 -11.03 -1.64
C LEU A 151 20.29 -9.85 -2.61
N GLU A 152 19.83 -10.09 -3.83
CA GLU A 152 19.53 -9.04 -4.81
C GLU A 152 18.43 -8.10 -4.29
N GLU A 153 17.33 -8.65 -3.74
CA GLU A 153 16.25 -7.86 -3.14
C GLU A 153 16.77 -6.98 -1.98
N MET A 154 17.61 -7.55 -1.09
CA MET A 154 18.22 -6.77 0.00
C MET A 154 19.12 -5.64 -0.54
N MET A 155 19.87 -5.90 -1.61
CA MET A 155 20.74 -4.91 -2.24
C MET A 155 19.92 -3.78 -2.86
N GLU A 156 18.85 -4.10 -3.59
CA GLU A 156 17.91 -3.13 -4.16
C GLU A 156 17.23 -2.29 -3.07
N GLN A 157 16.77 -2.93 -1.99
CA GLN A 157 16.21 -2.22 -0.85
C GLN A 157 17.24 -1.26 -0.23
N SER A 158 18.49 -1.69 -0.09
CA SER A 158 19.55 -0.83 0.44
C SER A 158 19.82 0.38 -0.46
N LEU A 159 19.85 0.18 -1.78
CA LEU A 159 20.06 1.23 -2.77
C LEU A 159 18.88 2.22 -2.77
N ALA A 160 17.65 1.72 -2.70
CA ALA A 160 16.45 2.56 -2.59
C ALA A 160 16.44 3.38 -1.28
N LEU A 161 16.97 2.84 -0.17
CA LEU A 161 17.12 3.59 1.07
C LEU A 161 18.18 4.69 0.96
N PHE A 162 19.28 4.45 0.24
CA PHE A 162 20.28 5.49 -0.03
C PHE A 162 19.72 6.60 -0.90
N GLN A 163 19.02 6.27 -1.99
CA GLN A 163 18.36 7.27 -2.83
C GLN A 163 17.38 8.13 -2.03
N LYS A 164 16.54 7.51 -1.20
CA LYS A 164 15.62 8.26 -0.30
C LYS A 164 16.36 9.15 0.69
N ARG A 165 17.54 8.75 1.14
CA ARG A 165 18.38 9.56 2.03
C ARG A 165 18.90 10.78 1.30
N ASP A 166 19.40 10.60 0.09
CA ASP A 166 19.92 11.67 -0.76
C ASP A 166 18.79 12.67 -1.11
N ASP A 167 17.61 12.16 -1.50
CA ASP A 167 16.42 12.99 -1.75
C ASP A 167 16.02 13.83 -0.51
N LEU A 168 16.10 13.23 0.69
CA LEU A 168 15.81 13.94 1.94
C LEU A 168 16.84 15.03 2.21
N ASP A 169 18.13 14.75 2.02
CA ASP A 169 19.21 15.73 2.23
C ASP A 169 19.08 16.91 1.24
N GLU A 170 18.68 16.65 -0.02
CA GLU A 170 18.37 17.70 -1.01
C GLU A 170 17.17 18.55 -0.57
N LEU A 171 16.08 17.92 -0.12
CA LEU A 171 14.90 18.62 0.40
C LEU A 171 15.23 19.46 1.62
N GLU A 172 16.04 18.96 2.55
CA GLU A 172 16.53 19.74 3.69
C GLU A 172 17.37 20.94 3.24
N GLY A 173 18.21 20.77 2.21
CA GLY A 173 18.95 21.86 1.57
C GLY A 173 18.03 22.96 1.03
N PHE A 174 16.98 22.58 0.29
CA PHE A 174 15.98 23.53 -0.21
C PHE A 174 15.23 24.25 0.93
N GLN A 175 14.84 23.51 1.98
CA GLN A 175 14.17 24.10 3.14
C GLN A 175 15.07 25.11 3.86
N GLN A 176 16.35 24.80 4.05
CA GLN A 176 17.31 25.73 4.64
C GLN A 176 17.48 26.99 3.78
N GLN A 177 17.52 26.84 2.45
CA GLN A 177 17.60 27.96 1.54
C GLN A 177 16.35 28.86 1.62
N GLU A 178 15.15 28.28 1.60
CA GLU A 178 13.90 29.03 1.73
C GLU A 178 13.79 29.71 3.09
N LEU A 179 14.19 29.04 4.17
CA LEU A 179 14.25 29.64 5.50
C LEU A 179 15.23 30.82 5.55
N ALA A 180 16.39 30.72 4.91
CA ALA A 180 17.35 31.81 4.82
C ALA A 180 16.80 33.00 4.03
N LYS A 181 16.09 32.75 2.92
CA LYS A 181 15.40 33.80 2.15
C LYS A 181 14.32 34.50 3.00
N VAL A 182 13.48 33.74 3.69
CA VAL A 182 12.45 34.28 4.59
C VAL A 182 13.09 35.10 5.71
N LYS A 183 14.16 34.60 6.34
CA LYS A 183 14.91 35.33 7.37
C LYS A 183 15.47 36.64 6.85
N HIS A 184 16.04 36.66 5.64
CA HIS A 184 16.53 37.88 5.02
C HIS A 184 15.41 38.88 4.72
N MET A 185 14.27 38.41 4.18
CA MET A 185 13.12 39.28 3.95
C MET A 185 12.57 39.87 5.24
N LEU A 186 12.47 39.07 6.31
CA LEU A 186 12.00 39.53 7.62
C LEU A 186 12.95 40.57 8.21
N LEU A 187 14.26 40.32 8.20
CA LEU A 187 15.27 41.28 8.65
C LEU A 187 15.17 42.60 7.87
N LYS A 188 15.04 42.53 6.54
CA LYS A 188 14.87 43.73 5.70
C LYS A 188 13.58 44.49 6.02
N LYS A 189 12.50 43.78 6.36
CA LYS A 189 11.22 44.39 6.78
C LYS A 189 11.33 45.03 8.16
N GLU A 190 12.01 44.38 9.09
CA GLU A 190 12.30 44.91 10.42
C GLU A 190 13.15 46.19 10.34
N GLU A 191 14.19 46.21 9.50
CA GLU A 191 14.97 47.42 9.23
C GLU A 191 14.13 48.56 8.63
N GLN A 192 13.21 48.23 7.70
CA GLN A 192 12.30 49.22 7.11
C GLN A 192 11.33 49.80 8.15
N LEU A 193 10.78 48.96 9.01
CA LEU A 193 9.91 49.38 10.11
C LEU A 193 10.68 50.27 11.09
N SER A 194 11.90 49.88 11.48
CA SER A 194 12.75 50.68 12.36
C SER A 194 13.05 52.07 11.79
N ARG A 195 13.33 52.18 10.47
CA ARG A 195 13.51 53.49 9.81
C ARG A 195 12.23 54.32 9.84
N LYS A 196 11.07 53.69 9.59
CA LYS A 196 9.77 54.37 9.63
C LYS A 196 9.41 54.85 11.03
N ASP A 197 9.72 54.07 12.05
CA ASP A 197 9.53 54.46 13.44
C ASP A 197 10.43 55.66 13.82
N GLN A 198 11.68 55.68 13.37
CA GLN A 198 12.57 56.83 13.55
C GLN A 198 12.05 58.09 12.83
N GLU A 199 11.58 57.96 11.58
CA GLU A 199 10.95 59.06 10.83
C GLU A 199 9.71 59.61 11.57
N LEU A 200 8.87 58.72 12.11
CA LEU A 200 7.69 59.10 12.89
C LEU A 200 8.07 59.82 14.18
N GLN A 201 9.05 59.33 14.93
CA GLN A 201 9.55 59.98 16.14
C GLN A 201 10.11 61.39 15.84
N GLN A 202 10.84 61.54 14.74
CA GLN A 202 11.34 62.85 14.31
C GLN A 202 10.20 63.80 13.97
N LYS A 203 9.20 63.33 13.22
CA LYS A 203 8.00 64.12 12.88
C LYS A 203 7.19 64.49 14.11
N GLU A 204 7.08 63.59 15.07
CA GLU A 204 6.42 63.86 16.34
C GLU A 204 7.15 64.95 17.13
N ALA A 205 8.49 64.91 17.19
CA ALA A 205 9.29 65.95 17.82
C ALA A 205 9.15 67.31 17.11
N GLU A 206 9.13 67.33 15.77
CA GLU A 206 8.87 68.54 14.98
C GLU A 206 7.48 69.13 15.29
N VAL A 207 6.44 68.29 15.33
CA VAL A 207 5.08 68.72 15.66
C VAL A 207 5.00 69.25 17.09
N GLN A 208 5.65 68.60 18.06
CA GLN A 208 5.71 69.10 19.43
C GLN A 208 6.42 70.45 19.51
N SER A 209 7.51 70.64 18.77
CA SER A 209 8.21 71.93 18.68
C SER A 209 7.34 73.02 18.06
N ALA A 210 6.65 72.70 16.97
CA ALA A 210 5.71 73.63 16.32
C ALA A 210 4.55 74.00 17.25
N LYS A 211 4.01 73.04 18.01
CA LYS A 211 2.98 73.30 19.03
C LYS A 211 3.48 74.27 20.11
N ARG A 212 4.70 74.07 20.63
CA ARG A 212 5.31 75.01 21.58
C ARG A 212 5.44 76.42 20.98
N GLY A 213 5.97 76.53 19.76
CA GLY A 213 6.09 77.81 19.07
C GLY A 213 4.74 78.50 18.84
N LEU A 214 3.69 77.75 18.46
CA LEU A 214 2.34 78.29 18.33
C LEU A 214 1.78 78.79 19.66
N SER A 215 2.01 78.06 20.76
CA SER A 215 1.61 78.50 22.11
C SER A 215 2.33 79.80 22.51
N GLU A 216 3.62 79.93 22.22
CA GLU A 216 4.39 81.15 22.48
C GLU A 216 3.87 82.34 21.66
N VAL A 217 3.62 82.15 20.36
CA VAL A 217 3.06 83.20 19.49
C VAL A 217 1.66 83.59 19.95
N ARG A 218 0.82 82.63 20.33
CA ARG A 218 -0.51 82.91 20.89
C ARG A 218 -0.41 83.74 22.18
N GLY A 219 0.54 83.41 23.06
CA GLY A 219 0.80 84.20 24.28
C GLY A 219 1.21 85.64 23.96
N LYS A 220 2.13 85.84 23.00
CA LYS A 220 2.54 87.18 22.55
C LYS A 220 1.39 87.96 21.91
N LEU A 221 0.57 87.30 21.09
CA LEU A 221 -0.61 87.91 20.49
C LEU A 221 -1.57 88.41 21.58
N GLN A 222 -1.85 87.58 22.59
CA GLN A 222 -2.70 87.97 23.71
C GLN A 222 -2.15 89.19 24.47
N THR A 223 -0.84 89.26 24.69
CA THR A 223 -0.23 90.44 25.34
C THR A 223 -0.34 91.70 24.46
N LEU A 224 -0.19 91.57 23.14
CA LEU A 224 -0.35 92.69 22.22
C LEU A 224 -1.81 93.15 22.12
N GLU A 225 -2.77 92.22 22.09
CA GLU A 225 -4.20 92.52 22.15
C GLU A 225 -4.55 93.28 23.42
N GLN A 226 -3.99 92.88 24.57
CA GLN A 226 -4.16 93.59 25.83
C GLN A 226 -3.57 95.02 25.76
N GLN A 227 -2.34 95.17 25.27
CA GLN A 227 -1.70 96.49 25.11
C GLN A 227 -2.48 97.39 24.15
N HIS A 228 -3.01 96.83 23.07
CA HIS A 228 -3.85 97.58 22.14
C HIS A 228 -5.15 98.02 22.81
N ALA A 229 -5.80 97.16 23.59
CA ALA A 229 -6.99 97.51 24.36
C ALA A 229 -6.71 98.64 25.36
N GLU A 230 -5.61 98.57 26.10
CA GLU A 230 -5.15 99.63 27.01
C GLU A 230 -4.86 100.94 26.26
N SER A 231 -4.25 100.87 25.07
CA SER A 231 -4.04 102.05 24.23
C SER A 231 -5.35 102.65 23.72
N CYS A 232 -6.34 101.82 23.39
CA CYS A 232 -7.67 102.29 22.99
C CYS A 232 -8.37 103.02 24.14
N THR A 233 -8.31 102.49 25.38
CA THR A 233 -8.91 103.17 26.54
C THR A 233 -8.25 104.51 26.80
N ILE A 234 -6.91 104.57 26.73
CA ILE A 234 -6.17 105.84 26.88
C ILE A 234 -6.55 106.83 25.77
N ASN A 235 -6.66 106.39 24.51
CA ASN A 235 -7.09 107.28 23.42
C ASN A 235 -8.50 107.83 23.65
N THR A 236 -9.45 107.00 24.11
CA THR A 236 -10.80 107.49 24.43
C THR A 236 -10.79 108.48 25.59
N GLU A 237 -9.95 108.29 26.61
CA GLU A 237 -9.79 109.25 27.71
C GLU A 237 -9.21 110.58 27.20
N LEU A 238 -8.18 110.53 26.36
CA LEU A 238 -7.58 111.73 25.75
C LEU A 238 -8.55 112.46 24.81
N GLU A 239 -9.41 111.73 24.09
CA GLU A 239 -10.47 112.33 23.28
C GLU A 239 -11.47 113.10 24.16
N ILE A 240 -11.90 112.51 25.28
CA ILE A 240 -12.78 113.17 26.26
C ILE A 240 -12.10 114.43 26.83
N GLU A 241 -10.85 114.33 27.30
CA GLU A 241 -10.11 115.49 27.82
C GLU A 241 -9.97 116.60 26.76
N ARG A 242 -9.73 116.23 25.51
CA ARG A 242 -9.63 117.18 24.40
C ARG A 242 -10.96 117.90 24.14
N GLU A 243 -12.09 117.18 24.21
CA GLU A 243 -13.43 117.76 24.08
C GLU A 243 -13.72 118.73 25.24
N GLU A 244 -13.38 118.36 26.48
CA GLU A 244 -13.52 119.24 27.65
C GLU A 244 -12.70 120.54 27.52
N LEU A 245 -11.44 120.44 27.08
CA LEU A 245 -10.59 121.61 26.83
C LEU A 245 -11.13 122.49 25.69
N LEU A 246 -11.74 121.89 24.67
CA LEU A 246 -12.38 122.62 23.57
C LEU A 246 -13.56 123.45 24.08
N LEU A 247 -14.42 122.87 24.91
CA LEU A 247 -15.54 123.58 25.54
C LEU A 247 -15.05 124.75 26.39
N LEU A 248 -14.00 124.55 27.20
CA LEU A 248 -13.40 125.63 27.99
C LEU A 248 -12.81 126.75 27.13
N ARG A 249 -12.18 126.40 25.99
CA ARG A 249 -11.68 127.39 25.03
C ARG A 249 -12.84 128.17 24.41
N GLU A 250 -13.91 127.51 23.99
CA GLU A 250 -15.09 128.16 23.42
C GLU A 250 -15.73 129.12 24.43
N GLU A 251 -15.84 128.74 25.71
CA GLU A 251 -16.30 129.63 26.77
C GLU A 251 -15.38 130.85 26.97
N ALA A 252 -14.05 130.66 26.87
CA ALA A 252 -13.10 131.76 26.98
C ALA A 252 -13.20 132.73 25.78
N GLU A 253 -13.37 132.21 24.56
CA GLU A 253 -13.59 133.01 23.35
C GLU A 253 -14.92 133.77 23.40
N GLN A 254 -15.99 133.15 23.94
CA GLN A 254 -17.25 133.84 24.23
C GLN A 254 -17.02 135.01 25.21
N LYS A 255 -16.33 134.78 26.33
CA LYS A 255 -16.01 135.86 27.29
C LYS A 255 -15.17 136.98 26.66
N LEU A 256 -14.20 136.64 25.80
CA LEU A 256 -13.40 137.64 25.08
C LEU A 256 -14.25 138.47 24.12
N SER A 257 -15.15 137.83 23.37
CA SER A 257 -16.06 138.53 22.45
C SER A 257 -17.06 139.43 23.21
N GLU A 258 -17.57 139.01 24.36
CA GLU A 258 -18.37 139.85 25.26
C GLU A 258 -17.59 141.08 25.75
N LEU A 259 -16.36 140.89 26.24
CA LEU A 259 -15.49 141.98 26.67
C LEU A 259 -15.18 142.95 25.52
N GLN A 260 -14.97 142.44 24.32
CA GLN A 260 -14.72 143.25 23.13
C GLN A 260 -15.95 144.10 22.75
N ALA A 261 -17.16 143.54 22.86
CA ALA A 261 -18.39 144.30 22.65
C ALA A 261 -18.58 145.42 23.68
N VAL A 262 -18.25 145.17 24.95
CA VAL A 262 -18.28 146.19 26.02
C VAL A 262 -17.29 147.32 25.73
N LEU A 263 -16.04 146.98 25.36
CA LEU A 263 -15.02 147.97 24.98
C LEU A 263 -15.48 148.84 23.81
N GLN A 264 -16.08 148.23 22.78
CA GLN A 264 -16.57 148.95 21.61
C GLN A 264 -17.67 149.95 22.01
N ARG A 265 -18.61 149.56 22.87
CA ARG A 265 -19.67 150.44 23.37
C ARG A 265 -19.13 151.64 24.15
N VAL A 266 -18.14 151.42 25.03
CA VAL A 266 -17.48 152.50 25.78
C VAL A 266 -16.73 153.45 24.85
N SER A 267 -16.09 152.93 23.80
CA SER A 267 -15.36 153.75 22.82
C SER A 267 -16.29 154.66 22.00
N GLU A 268 -17.49 154.18 21.66
CA GLU A 268 -18.52 154.95 20.95
C GLU A 268 -19.09 156.08 21.81
N ASP A 269 -19.39 155.80 23.08
CA ASP A 269 -19.91 156.80 24.02
C ASP A 269 -18.89 157.94 24.27
N PHE A 270 -17.60 157.60 24.35
CA PHE A 270 -16.54 158.59 24.54
C PHE A 270 -16.34 159.48 23.29
N HIS A 271 -16.40 158.90 22.08
CA HIS A 271 -16.29 159.65 20.84
C HIS A 271 -17.43 160.67 20.66
N LYS A 272 -18.67 160.30 21.01
CA LYS A 272 -19.83 161.20 20.90
C LYS A 272 -19.73 162.42 21.81
N GLY A 273 -19.24 162.26 23.04
CA GLY A 273 -19.15 163.37 24.01
C GLY A 273 -18.14 164.46 23.64
N MET A 274 -16.99 164.06 23.10
CA MET A 274 -15.90 164.96 22.73
C MET A 274 -16.20 165.83 21.50
N VAL A 275 -16.84 165.26 20.48
CA VAL A 275 -17.09 165.96 19.20
C VAL A 275 -18.03 167.15 19.41
N SER A 276 -19.09 166.99 20.22
CA SER A 276 -20.07 168.05 20.48
C SER A 276 -19.53 169.24 21.28
N THR A 277 -18.41 169.07 22.01
CA THR A 277 -17.79 170.17 22.75
C THR A 277 -16.83 170.99 21.88
N LEU A 278 -16.12 170.34 20.96
CA LEU A 278 -15.17 170.99 20.05
C LEU A 278 -15.87 171.87 19.00
N GLU A 279 -17.03 171.46 18.48
CA GLU A 279 -17.77 172.20 17.45
C GLU A 279 -18.20 173.61 17.90
N ARG A 280 -18.48 173.82 19.19
CA ARG A 280 -18.90 175.14 19.71
C ARG A 280 -17.74 176.14 19.79
N SER A 281 -16.54 175.66 20.09
CA SER A 281 -15.33 176.51 20.20
C SER A 281 -14.78 176.95 18.84
N LEU A 282 -15.03 176.18 17.77
CA LEU A 282 -14.55 176.47 16.43
C LEU A 282 -15.27 177.67 15.78
N HIS A 283 -16.53 177.95 16.14
CA HIS A 283 -17.33 179.00 15.52
C HIS A 283 -16.94 180.42 15.98
N GLU A 284 -16.45 180.58 17.22
CA GLU A 284 -16.01 181.87 17.77
C GLU A 284 -14.63 182.30 17.22
N LEU A 285 -13.72 181.35 16.96
CA LEU A 285 -12.42 181.64 16.32
C LEU A 285 -12.51 181.96 14.82
N GLN A 286 -13.61 181.60 14.15
CA GLN A 286 -13.80 181.83 12.72
C GLN A 286 -14.09 183.30 12.36
N THR A 287 -14.63 184.12 13.27
CA THR A 287 -14.90 185.54 12.99
C THR A 287 -13.65 186.43 13.15
N GLU A 288 -12.70 186.03 13.99
CA GLU A 288 -11.41 186.73 14.15
C GLU A 288 -10.40 186.40 13.03
N HIS A 289 -10.52 185.23 12.40
CA HIS A 289 -9.65 184.80 11.28
C HIS A 289 -9.89 185.61 9.99
N ASP A 290 -11.12 186.06 9.73
CA ASP A 290 -11.46 186.79 8.50
C ASP A 290 -10.96 188.26 8.51
N ALA A 291 -10.63 188.82 9.68
CA ALA A 291 -10.02 190.14 9.79
C ALA A 291 -8.49 190.15 9.49
N LEU A 292 -7.80 189.01 9.63
CA LEU A 292 -6.34 188.88 9.42
C LEU A 292 -5.95 188.34 8.04
N LYS A 293 -6.89 187.73 7.30
CA LYS A 293 -6.64 187.09 6.00
C LYS A 293 -6.45 188.06 4.82
N LEU A 294 -6.77 189.36 4.99
CA LEU A 294 -6.54 190.39 3.96
C LEU A 294 -5.08 190.88 3.88
N GLN A 295 -4.22 190.52 4.85
CA GLN A 295 -2.82 190.96 4.89
C GLN A 295 -1.82 189.91 4.36
N GLN A 296 -2.24 188.66 4.17
CA GLN A 296 -1.35 187.55 3.80
C GLN A 296 -1.65 186.98 2.41
N GLN A 297 -1.86 187.88 1.45
CA GLN A 297 -1.96 187.57 0.03
C GLN A 297 -0.82 188.30 -0.70
N LYS A 298 0.45 187.83 -0.59
CA LYS A 298 1.54 188.30 -1.48
C LYS A 298 2.92 187.59 -1.56
N ALA A 299 3.18 186.37 -1.08
CA ALA A 299 4.61 185.94 -1.03
C ALA A 299 5.04 184.47 -1.24
N ALA A 300 4.24 183.52 -1.73
CA ALA A 300 4.81 182.20 -2.03
C ALA A 300 4.01 181.46 -3.10
N VAL A 301 4.38 181.74 -4.33
CA VAL A 301 3.87 181.16 -5.57
C VAL A 301 5.07 180.39 -6.13
N THR A 302 4.88 179.13 -6.53
CA THR A 302 5.51 178.55 -7.72
C THR A 302 7.04 178.56 -7.83
N GLU A 303 7.74 177.62 -7.18
CA GLU A 303 9.17 177.41 -7.44
C GLU A 303 9.53 176.03 -8.05
N GLU A 304 8.71 174.98 -7.94
CA GLU A 304 9.21 173.61 -8.20
C GLU A 304 9.04 173.02 -9.62
N ASP A 305 8.31 173.65 -10.55
CA ASP A 305 7.99 172.99 -11.85
C ASP A 305 8.67 173.58 -13.10
N LYS A 306 9.64 174.50 -12.96
CA LYS A 306 10.36 175.09 -14.12
C LYS A 306 11.78 174.55 -14.37
N GLU A 307 12.33 173.72 -13.48
CA GLU A 307 13.73 173.27 -13.59
C GLU A 307 13.93 172.01 -14.46
N ARG A 308 12.90 171.18 -14.67
CA ARG A 308 13.06 169.91 -15.44
C ARG A 308 13.05 170.09 -16.97
N LEU A 309 12.52 171.20 -17.50
CA LEU A 309 12.39 171.40 -18.96
C LEU A 309 13.65 172.04 -19.60
N LEU A 310 14.58 172.58 -18.80
CA LEU A 310 15.80 173.23 -19.29
C LEU A 310 16.94 172.25 -19.64
N ALA A 311 16.96 171.04 -19.04
CA ALA A 311 18.07 170.10 -19.19
C ALA A 311 18.13 169.37 -20.56
N ASP A 312 16.97 169.10 -21.18
CA ASP A 312 16.91 168.30 -22.42
C ASP A 312 17.13 169.12 -23.70
N LEU A 313 16.93 170.44 -23.65
CA LEU A 313 17.21 171.33 -24.79
C LEU A 313 18.71 171.70 -24.90
N GLN A 314 19.49 171.58 -23.83
CA GLN A 314 20.95 171.84 -23.82
C GLN A 314 21.80 170.76 -24.52
N LYS A 315 21.35 169.49 -24.56
CA LYS A 315 22.08 168.39 -25.22
C LYS A 315 21.94 168.38 -26.75
N LYS A 316 20.89 169.01 -27.31
CA LYS A 316 20.69 169.12 -28.77
C LYS A 316 21.41 170.33 -29.38
N VAL A 317 21.59 171.42 -28.62
CA VAL A 317 22.34 172.61 -29.06
C VAL A 317 23.85 172.29 -29.18
N THR A 318 24.41 171.55 -28.23
CA THR A 318 25.84 171.15 -28.22
C THR A 318 26.25 170.16 -29.32
N SER A 319 25.30 169.47 -29.95
CA SER A 319 25.55 168.57 -31.09
C SER A 319 25.45 169.27 -32.45
N LEU A 320 24.75 170.41 -32.55
CA LEU A 320 24.57 171.16 -33.81
C LEU A 320 25.60 172.28 -33.97
N GLU A 321 26.13 172.82 -32.88
CA GLU A 321 27.25 173.78 -32.90
C GLU A 321 28.58 173.13 -33.36
N ARG A 322 28.78 171.83 -33.09
CA ARG A 322 30.03 171.08 -33.42
C ARG A 322 30.14 170.64 -34.89
N ARG A 323 29.08 170.78 -35.69
CA ARG A 323 29.05 170.43 -37.13
C ARG A 323 29.16 171.63 -38.08
N LEU A 324 29.16 172.86 -37.58
CA LEU A 324 29.16 174.10 -38.40
C LEU A 324 30.52 174.83 -38.45
N GLN A 325 31.55 174.37 -37.72
CA GLN A 325 32.93 174.83 -37.87
C GLN A 325 33.75 173.76 -38.59
N GLY A 326 34.05 174.01 -39.87
CA GLY A 326 34.89 173.14 -40.70
C GLY A 326 36.34 173.11 -40.24
N ASN A 327 36.96 171.95 -40.52
CA ASN A 327 38.31 171.47 -40.17
C ASN A 327 38.37 170.69 -38.85
N LEU A 328 37.90 169.43 -38.89
CA LEU A 328 38.19 168.44 -37.86
C LEU A 328 39.71 168.24 -37.81
N SER A 329 40.26 168.37 -36.61
CA SER A 329 41.68 168.07 -36.38
C SER A 329 41.90 166.55 -36.38
N GLN A 330 43.14 166.12 -36.64
CA GLN A 330 43.52 164.69 -36.66
C GLN A 330 43.10 163.95 -35.36
N ASP A 331 43.01 164.68 -34.25
CA ASP A 331 42.58 164.17 -32.94
C ASP A 331 41.09 163.83 -32.86
N GLU A 332 40.20 164.54 -33.57
CA GLU A 332 38.75 164.25 -33.54
C GLU A 332 38.40 163.03 -34.38
N HIS A 333 39.08 162.84 -35.51
CA HIS A 333 39.01 161.59 -36.27
C HIS A 333 39.58 160.40 -35.48
N LEU A 334 40.64 160.62 -34.71
CA LEU A 334 41.19 159.60 -33.82
C LEU A 334 40.19 159.25 -32.70
N GLN A 335 39.45 160.23 -32.16
CA GLN A 335 38.48 160.00 -31.09
C GLN A 335 37.24 159.23 -31.58
N GLU A 336 36.70 159.52 -32.76
CA GLU A 336 35.62 158.73 -33.36
C GLU A 336 36.10 157.31 -33.72
N PHE A 337 37.31 157.17 -34.26
CA PHE A 337 37.92 155.87 -34.54
C PHE A 337 38.16 155.05 -33.26
N LEU A 338 38.57 155.68 -32.16
CA LEU A 338 38.70 155.04 -30.86
C LEU A 338 37.33 154.60 -30.31
N GLN A 339 36.28 155.37 -30.54
CA GLN A 339 34.93 155.03 -30.08
C GLN A 339 34.34 153.86 -30.90
N GLU A 340 34.56 153.82 -32.22
CA GLU A 340 34.23 152.67 -33.07
C GLU A 340 35.06 151.44 -32.71
N LYS A 341 36.36 151.62 -32.42
CA LYS A 341 37.24 150.55 -31.92
C LYS A 341 36.70 149.99 -30.60
N CYS A 342 36.29 150.82 -29.64
CA CYS A 342 35.68 150.37 -28.39
C CYS A 342 34.37 149.58 -28.64
N GLY A 343 33.52 150.03 -29.57
CA GLY A 343 32.29 149.31 -29.93
C GLY A 343 32.56 147.96 -30.61
N LEU A 344 33.55 147.90 -31.49
CA LEU A 344 33.98 146.66 -32.13
C LEU A 344 34.67 145.71 -31.13
N GLU A 345 35.44 146.22 -30.19
CA GLU A 345 36.05 145.45 -29.09
C GLU A 345 34.95 144.86 -28.19
N GLN A 346 33.91 145.61 -27.87
CA GLN A 346 32.77 145.10 -27.10
C GLN A 346 32.01 144.01 -27.87
N ASN A 347 31.69 144.21 -29.15
CA ASN A 347 31.02 143.19 -29.98
C ASN A 347 31.87 141.93 -30.14
N LEU A 348 33.20 142.07 -30.26
CA LEU A 348 34.14 140.95 -30.30
C LEU A 348 34.12 140.18 -28.96
N GLU A 349 34.04 140.89 -27.84
CA GLU A 349 33.99 140.27 -26.52
C GLU A 349 32.65 139.57 -26.26
N GLU A 350 31.53 140.15 -26.70
CA GLU A 350 30.20 139.53 -26.65
C GLU A 350 30.14 138.26 -27.51
N THR A 351 30.63 138.30 -28.76
CA THR A 351 30.70 137.11 -29.63
C THR A 351 31.63 136.02 -29.08
N ARG A 352 32.72 136.40 -28.39
CA ARG A 352 33.58 135.44 -27.66
C ARG A 352 32.85 134.80 -26.49
N ALA A 353 32.09 135.58 -25.71
CA ALA A 353 31.30 135.07 -24.59
C ALA A 353 30.21 134.09 -25.07
N GLU A 354 29.52 134.42 -26.16
CA GLU A 354 28.52 133.54 -26.79
C GLU A 354 29.16 132.24 -27.32
N LEU A 355 30.30 132.32 -28.01
CA LEU A 355 31.05 131.15 -28.47
C LEU A 355 31.51 130.27 -27.31
N LEU A 356 31.93 130.88 -26.20
CA LEU A 356 32.35 130.16 -25.00
C LEU A 356 31.17 129.42 -24.37
N LEU A 357 29.99 130.07 -24.28
CA LEU A 357 28.75 129.46 -23.80
C LEU A 357 28.31 128.27 -24.68
N VAL A 358 28.36 128.43 -26.00
CA VAL A 358 28.05 127.32 -26.93
C VAL A 358 29.06 126.19 -26.77
N ARG A 359 30.35 126.50 -26.60
CA ARG A 359 31.40 125.51 -26.38
C ARG A 359 31.20 124.75 -25.06
N THR A 360 30.83 125.44 -23.98
CA THR A 360 30.57 124.79 -22.68
C THR A 360 29.32 123.91 -22.74
N ASN A 361 28.22 124.42 -23.32
CA ASN A 361 27.00 123.64 -23.50
C ASN A 361 27.25 122.38 -24.35
N HIS A 362 28.07 122.51 -25.41
CA HIS A 362 28.46 121.35 -26.22
C HIS A 362 29.30 120.35 -25.41
N ALA A 363 30.30 120.82 -24.65
CA ALA A 363 31.11 119.96 -23.77
C ALA A 363 30.27 119.21 -22.71
N ASP A 364 29.26 119.87 -22.14
CA ASP A 364 28.34 119.27 -21.18
C ASP A 364 27.48 118.19 -21.83
N THR A 365 26.95 118.44 -23.04
CA THR A 365 26.18 117.44 -23.78
C THR A 365 27.03 116.24 -24.20
N VAL A 366 28.28 116.45 -24.63
CA VAL A 366 29.23 115.37 -24.93
C VAL A 366 29.53 114.54 -23.67
N SER A 367 29.80 115.19 -22.54
CA SER A 367 30.04 114.50 -21.27
C SER A 367 28.82 113.68 -20.81
N ALA A 368 27.61 114.20 -21.00
CA ALA A 368 26.37 113.47 -20.72
C ALA A 368 26.19 112.24 -21.63
N LEU A 369 26.54 112.36 -22.91
CA LEU A 369 26.51 111.23 -23.85
C LEU A 369 27.59 110.18 -23.53
N GLU A 370 28.82 110.60 -23.21
CA GLU A 370 29.91 109.69 -22.84
C GLU A 370 29.59 108.90 -21.56
N THR A 371 29.00 109.56 -20.55
CA THR A 371 28.54 108.88 -19.33
C THR A 371 27.38 107.92 -19.61
N GLN A 372 26.47 108.26 -20.52
CA GLN A 372 25.40 107.38 -20.96
C GLN A 372 25.95 106.15 -21.72
N VAL A 373 26.90 106.34 -22.65
CA VAL A 373 27.58 105.24 -23.36
C VAL A 373 28.31 104.33 -22.38
N SER A 374 28.99 104.89 -21.38
CA SER A 374 29.66 104.11 -20.33
C SER A 374 28.68 103.28 -19.52
N LYS A 375 27.52 103.85 -19.13
CA LYS A 375 26.45 103.12 -18.45
C LYS A 375 25.88 101.99 -19.33
N LEU A 376 25.61 102.26 -20.61
CA LEU A 376 25.10 101.25 -21.53
C LEU A 376 26.11 100.11 -21.73
N ASN A 377 27.41 100.43 -21.87
CA ASN A 377 28.45 99.41 -21.95
C ASN A 377 28.56 98.58 -20.68
N GLY A 378 28.46 99.19 -19.49
CA GLY A 378 28.36 98.48 -18.21
C GLY A 378 27.19 97.50 -18.20
N ASN A 379 25.98 97.96 -18.52
CA ASN A 379 24.79 97.12 -18.60
C ASN A 379 24.94 95.97 -19.61
N ILE A 380 25.56 96.21 -20.76
CA ILE A 380 25.83 95.16 -21.76
C ILE A 380 26.75 94.08 -21.18
N THR A 381 27.83 94.47 -20.49
CA THR A 381 28.74 93.50 -19.88
C THR A 381 28.07 92.69 -18.78
N GLU A 382 27.25 93.32 -17.93
CA GLU A 382 26.46 92.62 -16.91
C GLU A 382 25.48 91.61 -17.54
N LEU A 383 24.74 92.02 -18.57
CA LEU A 383 23.83 91.13 -19.29
C LEU A 383 24.57 89.96 -19.98
N GLN A 384 25.76 90.20 -20.54
CA GLN A 384 26.60 89.15 -21.11
C GLN A 384 27.08 88.16 -20.06
N THR A 385 27.47 88.62 -18.87
CA THR A 385 27.86 87.73 -17.76
C THR A 385 26.67 86.92 -17.24
N LEU A 386 25.49 87.53 -17.08
CA LEU A 386 24.28 86.84 -16.68
C LEU A 386 23.85 85.79 -17.70
N LEU A 387 23.96 86.09 -19.00
CA LEU A 387 23.66 85.14 -20.06
C LEU A 387 24.63 83.94 -20.01
N ARG A 388 25.93 84.19 -19.85
CA ARG A 388 26.92 83.11 -19.66
C ARG A 388 26.60 82.24 -18.45
N HIS A 389 26.31 82.83 -17.30
CA HIS A 389 25.93 82.07 -16.11
C HIS A 389 24.66 81.25 -16.33
N LYS A 390 23.65 81.81 -17.02
CA LYS A 390 22.43 81.07 -17.39
C LYS A 390 22.75 79.91 -18.33
N ASP A 391 23.60 80.12 -19.34
CA ASP A 391 24.01 79.08 -20.30
C ASP A 391 24.84 77.97 -19.62
N ASP A 392 25.75 78.34 -18.72
CA ASP A 392 26.57 77.40 -17.94
C ASP A 392 25.71 76.59 -16.97
N SER A 393 24.77 77.23 -16.27
CA SER A 393 23.81 76.51 -15.42
C SER A 393 22.97 75.54 -16.24
N SER A 394 22.47 75.97 -17.41
CA SER A 394 21.62 75.16 -18.30
C SER A 394 22.39 74.01 -18.94
N ARG A 395 23.70 74.20 -19.23
CA ARG A 395 24.61 73.12 -19.64
C ARG A 395 24.80 72.11 -18.51
N ALA A 396 25.15 72.56 -17.31
CA ALA A 396 25.35 71.68 -16.16
C ALA A 396 24.09 70.87 -15.80
N TYR A 397 22.89 71.45 -15.94
CA TYR A 397 21.64 70.72 -15.79
C TYR A 397 21.46 69.64 -16.86
N ARG A 398 21.72 69.97 -18.14
CA ARG A 398 21.66 68.99 -19.23
C ARG A 398 22.65 67.85 -19.06
N ASP A 399 23.91 68.16 -18.73
CA ASP A 399 24.94 67.14 -18.53
C ASP A 399 24.57 66.19 -17.37
N ARG A 400 23.97 66.73 -16.29
CA ARG A 400 23.45 65.91 -15.18
C ARG A 400 22.27 65.04 -15.59
N THR A 401 21.35 65.55 -16.41
CA THR A 401 20.23 64.74 -16.89
C THR A 401 20.69 63.68 -17.89
N ASP A 402 21.63 64.01 -18.77
CA ASP A 402 22.15 63.08 -19.78
C ASP A 402 22.94 61.94 -19.13
N THR A 403 23.76 62.25 -18.11
CA THR A 403 24.44 61.22 -17.32
C THR A 403 23.46 60.32 -16.55
N GLN A 404 22.39 60.90 -15.97
CA GLN A 404 21.34 60.10 -15.33
C GLN A 404 20.58 59.21 -16.32
N ILE A 405 20.30 59.73 -17.53
CA ILE A 405 19.65 58.95 -18.59
C ILE A 405 20.55 57.80 -19.00
N ALA A 406 21.84 58.04 -19.26
CA ALA A 406 22.81 56.99 -19.62
C ALA A 406 22.93 55.91 -18.54
N ASP A 407 22.99 56.29 -17.25
CA ASP A 407 23.03 55.35 -16.13
C ASP A 407 21.75 54.50 -16.05
N LEU A 408 20.58 55.10 -16.31
CA LEU A 408 19.31 54.37 -16.32
C LEU A 408 19.22 53.43 -17.53
N GLU A 409 19.63 53.87 -18.72
CA GLU A 409 19.69 53.04 -19.92
C GLU A 409 20.62 51.83 -19.71
N GLN A 410 21.80 52.04 -19.14
CA GLN A 410 22.72 50.96 -18.81
C GLN A 410 22.09 49.95 -17.84
N LYS A 411 21.44 50.44 -16.77
CA LYS A 411 20.75 49.55 -15.81
C LYS A 411 19.63 48.74 -16.47
N VAL A 412 18.91 49.32 -17.42
CA VAL A 412 17.87 48.62 -18.18
C VAL A 412 18.48 47.52 -19.04
N VAL A 413 19.57 47.81 -19.77
CA VAL A 413 20.29 46.80 -20.57
C VAL A 413 20.82 45.66 -19.69
N GLU A 414 21.50 45.97 -18.59
CA GLU A 414 22.01 44.96 -17.65
C GLU A 414 20.89 44.11 -17.03
N SER A 415 19.72 44.69 -16.79
CA SER A 415 18.55 43.95 -16.32
C SER A 415 17.96 43.04 -17.40
N SER A 416 17.93 43.51 -18.64
CA SER A 416 17.47 42.75 -19.80
C SER A 416 18.39 41.56 -20.11
N ASP A 417 19.70 41.74 -19.99
CA ASP A 417 20.69 40.68 -20.17
C ASP A 417 20.58 39.61 -19.09
N ARG A 418 20.41 40.02 -17.83
CA ARG A 418 20.14 39.10 -16.71
C ARG A 418 18.85 38.32 -16.95
N LEU A 419 17.81 38.99 -17.45
CA LEU A 419 16.52 38.36 -17.73
C LEU A 419 16.64 37.35 -18.89
N ARG A 420 17.32 37.69 -19.98
CA ARG A 420 17.62 36.76 -21.08
C ARG A 420 18.44 35.55 -20.63
N SER A 421 19.44 35.74 -19.77
CA SER A 421 20.20 34.62 -19.21
C SER A 421 19.34 33.71 -18.33
N ALA A 422 18.42 34.28 -17.55
CA ALA A 422 17.49 33.52 -16.73
C ALA A 422 16.48 32.76 -17.59
N GLU A 423 15.95 33.38 -18.64
CA GLU A 423 15.08 32.73 -19.63
C GLU A 423 15.78 31.54 -20.28
N HIS A 424 17.05 31.70 -20.69
CA HIS A 424 17.82 30.60 -21.28
C HIS A 424 17.97 29.42 -20.31
N GLN A 425 18.33 29.69 -19.05
CA GLN A 425 18.43 28.65 -18.01
C GLN A 425 17.09 27.96 -17.74
N ILE A 426 15.97 28.70 -17.78
CA ILE A 426 14.63 28.12 -17.64
C ILE A 426 14.35 27.19 -18.81
N THR A 427 14.67 27.59 -20.05
CA THR A 427 14.45 26.74 -21.23
C THR A 427 15.30 25.46 -21.20
N GLU A 428 16.56 25.54 -20.77
CA GLU A 428 17.43 24.38 -20.62
C GLU A 428 16.90 23.41 -19.54
N LYS A 429 16.49 23.96 -18.38
CA LYS A 429 15.87 23.16 -17.31
C LYS A 429 14.57 22.51 -17.76
N GLN A 430 13.75 23.22 -18.54
CA GLN A 430 12.52 22.67 -19.09
C GLN A 430 12.81 21.52 -20.04
N GLN A 431 13.77 21.67 -20.96
CA GLN A 431 14.16 20.59 -21.87
C GLN A 431 14.73 19.38 -21.12
N HIS A 432 15.49 19.59 -20.04
CA HIS A 432 15.98 18.51 -19.19
C HIS A 432 14.83 17.78 -18.47
N MET A 433 13.87 18.53 -17.94
CA MET A 433 12.67 17.98 -17.31
C MET A 433 11.85 17.15 -18.31
N ASP A 434 11.64 17.66 -19.52
CA ASP A 434 10.90 16.96 -20.57
C ASP A 434 11.61 15.65 -21.00
N LYS A 435 12.95 15.64 -21.05
CA LYS A 435 13.74 14.43 -21.31
C LYS A 435 13.58 13.39 -20.21
N LEU A 436 13.78 13.78 -18.95
CA LEU A 436 13.59 12.88 -17.81
C LEU A 436 12.15 12.34 -17.74
N GLN A 437 11.17 13.18 -18.04
CA GLN A 437 9.77 12.77 -18.09
C GLN A 437 9.53 11.77 -19.23
N GLY A 438 10.16 11.96 -20.39
CA GLY A 438 10.14 10.99 -21.49
C GLY A 438 10.76 9.64 -21.11
N GLU A 439 11.91 9.65 -20.44
CA GLU A 439 12.61 8.44 -19.96
C GLU A 439 11.77 7.68 -18.92
N CYS A 440 11.23 8.39 -17.92
CA CYS A 440 10.36 7.80 -16.90
C CYS A 440 9.08 7.21 -17.50
N ASN A 441 8.48 7.89 -18.49
CA ASN A 441 7.33 7.36 -19.22
C ASN A 441 7.67 6.10 -20.02
N ALA A 442 8.86 6.03 -20.62
CA ALA A 442 9.32 4.85 -21.36
C ALA A 442 9.57 3.67 -20.42
N GLU A 443 10.22 3.91 -19.28
CA GLU A 443 10.44 2.89 -18.25
C GLU A 443 9.13 2.38 -17.66
N LYS A 444 8.18 3.28 -17.37
CA LYS A 444 6.83 2.91 -16.96
C LYS A 444 6.13 2.03 -18.00
N ALA A 445 6.17 2.41 -19.28
CA ALA A 445 5.57 1.61 -20.35
C ALA A 445 6.21 0.22 -20.48
N PHE A 446 7.54 0.12 -20.27
CA PHE A 446 8.25 -1.15 -20.24
C PHE A 446 7.83 -2.03 -19.06
N LEU A 447 7.73 -1.47 -17.85
CA LEU A 447 7.27 -2.19 -16.67
C LEU A 447 5.81 -2.63 -16.82
N ASP A 448 4.93 -1.77 -17.33
CA ASP A 448 3.53 -2.10 -17.62
C ASP A 448 3.45 -3.29 -18.61
N GLN A 449 4.29 -3.30 -19.66
CA GLN A 449 4.39 -4.43 -20.58
C GLN A 449 4.87 -5.72 -19.89
N GLN A 450 5.88 -5.63 -19.02
CA GLN A 450 6.38 -6.78 -18.27
C GLN A 450 5.30 -7.35 -17.32
N VAL A 451 4.55 -6.49 -16.64
CA VAL A 451 3.44 -6.89 -15.77
C VAL A 451 2.35 -7.59 -16.58
N CYS A 452 1.95 -7.07 -17.74
CA CYS A 452 0.97 -7.73 -18.62
C CYS A 452 1.43 -9.13 -19.05
N LEU A 453 2.71 -9.29 -19.42
CA LEU A 453 3.27 -10.60 -19.80
C LEU A 453 3.26 -11.59 -18.63
N LEU A 454 3.66 -11.15 -17.43
CA LEU A 454 3.64 -11.99 -16.23
C LEU A 454 2.21 -12.38 -15.83
N GLN A 455 1.27 -11.44 -15.92
CA GLN A 455 -0.15 -11.71 -15.70
C GLN A 455 -0.67 -12.77 -16.66
N GLN A 456 -0.42 -12.62 -17.97
CA GLN A 456 -0.83 -13.61 -18.97
C GLN A 456 -0.22 -15.00 -18.68
N GLN A 457 1.06 -15.07 -18.33
CA GLN A 457 1.69 -16.34 -17.96
C GLN A 457 1.06 -16.97 -16.71
N SER A 458 0.70 -16.15 -15.73
CA SER A 458 0.03 -16.62 -14.51
C SER A 458 -1.38 -17.14 -14.81
N GLU A 459 -2.14 -16.47 -15.67
CA GLU A 459 -3.47 -16.87 -16.11
C GLU A 459 -3.43 -18.16 -16.94
N GLU A 460 -2.45 -18.31 -17.82
CA GLU A 460 -2.25 -19.55 -18.58
C GLU A 460 -1.91 -20.73 -17.64
N LYS A 461 -1.01 -20.52 -16.67
CA LYS A 461 -0.68 -21.54 -15.66
C LYS A 461 -1.89 -21.91 -14.83
N ALA A 462 -2.66 -20.93 -14.37
CA ALA A 462 -3.89 -21.15 -13.63
C ALA A 462 -4.91 -21.95 -14.46
N SER A 463 -5.08 -21.60 -15.73
CA SER A 463 -5.97 -22.31 -16.66
C SER A 463 -5.55 -23.76 -16.87
N ARG A 464 -4.25 -24.03 -17.03
CA ARG A 464 -3.70 -25.40 -17.14
C ARG A 464 -3.93 -26.21 -15.87
N LEU A 465 -3.70 -25.63 -14.70
CA LEU A 465 -3.96 -26.28 -13.42
C LEU A 465 -5.46 -26.55 -13.22
N GLN A 466 -6.32 -25.60 -13.58
CA GLN A 466 -7.77 -25.75 -13.53
C GLN A 466 -8.24 -26.93 -14.41
N GLN A 467 -7.68 -27.05 -15.62
CA GLN A 467 -7.96 -28.16 -16.54
C GLN A 467 -7.45 -29.50 -16.00
N SER A 468 -6.29 -29.53 -15.35
CA SER A 468 -5.78 -30.74 -14.69
C SER A 468 -6.67 -31.15 -13.51
N ILE A 469 -7.08 -30.20 -12.67
CA ILE A 469 -8.01 -30.45 -11.56
C ILE A 469 -9.34 -31.01 -12.07
N SER A 470 -9.91 -30.45 -13.13
CA SER A 470 -11.17 -30.96 -13.68
C SER A 470 -11.03 -32.37 -14.25
N SER A 471 -9.91 -32.69 -14.93
CA SER A 471 -9.64 -34.06 -15.41
C SER A 471 -9.48 -35.06 -14.26
N LEU A 472 -8.77 -34.70 -13.19
CA LEU A 472 -8.61 -35.55 -12.01
C LEU A 472 -9.95 -35.72 -11.26
N GLN A 473 -10.80 -34.69 -11.25
CA GLN A 473 -12.14 -34.79 -10.69
C GLN A 473 -13.02 -35.76 -11.48
N THR A 474 -12.96 -35.74 -12.82
CA THR A 474 -13.70 -36.70 -13.66
C THR A 474 -13.20 -38.13 -13.45
N ASP A 475 -11.89 -38.33 -13.37
CA ASP A 475 -11.30 -39.64 -13.11
C ASP A 475 -11.70 -40.16 -11.72
N ARG A 476 -11.67 -39.30 -10.70
CA ARG A 476 -12.14 -39.65 -9.35
C ARG A 476 -13.62 -40.03 -9.34
N GLN A 477 -14.47 -39.35 -10.10
CA GLN A 477 -15.89 -39.70 -10.23
C GLN A 477 -16.05 -41.08 -10.90
N LEU A 478 -15.30 -41.35 -11.96
CA LEU A 478 -15.34 -42.63 -12.66
C LEU A 478 -14.87 -43.78 -11.77
N LEU A 479 -13.80 -43.58 -11.00
CA LEU A 479 -13.34 -44.54 -10.00
C LEU A 479 -14.37 -44.76 -8.89
N HIS A 480 -15.05 -43.71 -8.42
CA HIS A 480 -16.14 -43.85 -7.45
C HIS A 480 -17.29 -44.67 -8.00
N HIS A 481 -17.72 -44.43 -9.24
CA HIS A 481 -18.74 -45.26 -9.89
C HIS A 481 -18.28 -46.72 -9.99
N ARG A 482 -17.03 -46.96 -10.38
CA ARG A 482 -16.49 -48.32 -10.46
C ARG A 482 -16.43 -49.02 -9.11
N LEU A 483 -16.06 -48.31 -8.04
CA LEU A 483 -16.08 -48.86 -6.67
C LEU A 483 -17.50 -49.22 -6.24
N ALA A 484 -18.49 -48.36 -6.52
CA ALA A 484 -19.88 -48.63 -6.22
C ALA A 484 -20.40 -49.87 -6.97
N ASP A 485 -20.04 -50.04 -8.25
CA ASP A 485 -20.38 -51.24 -9.03
C ASP A 485 -19.75 -52.50 -8.42
N LEU A 486 -18.47 -52.43 -8.02
CA LEU A 486 -17.78 -53.55 -7.38
C LEU A 486 -18.36 -53.89 -5.99
N ASP A 487 -18.78 -52.88 -5.23
CA ASP A 487 -19.49 -53.08 -3.96
C ASP A 487 -20.85 -53.76 -4.19
N SER A 488 -21.61 -53.36 -5.20
CA SER A 488 -22.86 -54.05 -5.57
C SER A 488 -22.62 -55.50 -5.97
N GLN A 489 -21.60 -55.76 -6.80
CA GLN A 489 -21.22 -57.13 -7.17
C GLN A 489 -20.78 -57.96 -5.97
N ARG A 490 -20.02 -57.37 -5.04
CA ARG A 490 -19.66 -58.01 -3.78
C ARG A 490 -20.92 -58.35 -2.99
N ASP A 491 -21.84 -57.41 -2.83
CA ASP A 491 -23.04 -57.57 -2.02
C ASP A 491 -23.97 -58.65 -2.59
N GLU A 492 -24.11 -58.71 -3.93
CA GLU A 492 -24.78 -59.78 -4.66
C GLU A 492 -24.09 -61.14 -4.46
N ALA A 493 -22.76 -61.19 -4.55
CA ALA A 493 -21.99 -62.40 -4.31
C ALA A 493 -22.12 -62.89 -2.85
N THR A 494 -22.09 -61.98 -1.87
CA THR A 494 -22.32 -62.34 -0.46
C THR A 494 -23.75 -62.80 -0.20
N SER A 495 -24.75 -62.19 -0.85
CA SER A 495 -26.16 -62.60 -0.71
C SER A 495 -26.39 -63.99 -1.28
N SER A 496 -25.85 -64.26 -2.47
CA SER A 496 -25.90 -65.60 -3.08
C SER A 496 -25.12 -66.65 -2.28
N LEU A 497 -23.96 -66.28 -1.72
CA LEU A 497 -23.21 -67.16 -0.83
C LEU A 497 -23.99 -67.45 0.46
N SER A 498 -24.62 -66.44 1.09
CA SER A 498 -25.50 -66.62 2.25
C SER A 498 -26.64 -67.59 1.94
N GLN A 499 -27.30 -67.41 0.79
CA GLN A 499 -28.37 -68.30 0.35
C GLN A 499 -27.86 -69.74 0.18
N ARG A 500 -26.70 -69.95 -0.46
CA ARG A 500 -26.11 -71.28 -0.60
C ARG A 500 -25.70 -71.89 0.74
N THR A 501 -25.21 -71.08 1.68
CA THR A 501 -24.92 -71.58 3.03
C THR A 501 -26.18 -72.01 3.76
N GLU A 502 -27.27 -71.24 3.66
CA GLU A 502 -28.57 -71.60 4.23
C GLU A 502 -29.14 -72.88 3.61
N GLU A 503 -29.09 -73.01 2.28
CA GLU A 503 -29.49 -74.23 1.57
C GLU A 503 -28.65 -75.45 2.01
N LEU A 504 -27.33 -75.29 2.16
CA LEU A 504 -26.46 -76.35 2.65
C LEU A 504 -26.77 -76.74 4.10
N GLU A 505 -27.06 -75.77 4.97
CA GLU A 505 -27.50 -76.04 6.34
C GLU A 505 -28.83 -76.78 6.38
N GLN A 506 -29.78 -76.40 5.52
CA GLN A 506 -31.05 -77.13 5.37
C GLN A 506 -30.82 -78.57 4.90
N CYS A 507 -30.04 -78.79 3.85
CA CYS A 507 -29.71 -80.15 3.38
C CYS A 507 -28.97 -80.96 4.45
N ARG A 508 -28.07 -80.34 5.23
CA ARG A 508 -27.42 -81.00 6.37
C ARG A 508 -28.43 -81.39 7.46
N ALA A 509 -29.38 -80.50 7.78
CA ALA A 509 -30.43 -80.78 8.75
C ALA A 509 -31.36 -81.91 8.27
N GLU A 510 -31.73 -81.91 6.99
CA GLU A 510 -32.49 -83.00 6.36
C GLU A 510 -31.73 -84.32 6.33
N LEU A 511 -30.42 -84.30 6.04
CA LEU A 511 -29.59 -85.49 6.09
C LEU A 511 -29.51 -86.04 7.52
N ASN A 512 -29.32 -85.16 8.51
CA ASN A 512 -29.30 -85.55 9.92
C ASN A 512 -30.66 -86.14 10.35
N SER A 513 -31.79 -85.57 9.92
CA SER A 513 -33.11 -86.12 10.24
C SER A 513 -33.38 -87.45 9.54
N ARG A 514 -32.94 -87.62 8.29
CA ARG A 514 -32.96 -88.93 7.61
C ARG A 514 -32.06 -89.93 8.30
N GLN A 515 -30.89 -89.52 8.77
CA GLN A 515 -29.97 -90.36 9.51
C GLN A 515 -30.61 -90.80 10.83
N THR A 516 -31.24 -89.90 11.60
CA THR A 516 -31.96 -90.28 12.83
C THR A 516 -33.08 -91.27 12.54
N VAL A 517 -33.91 -91.03 11.52
CA VAL A 517 -34.97 -91.95 11.11
C VAL A 517 -34.38 -93.30 10.68
N SER A 518 -33.31 -93.32 9.90
CA SER A 518 -32.62 -94.55 9.51
C SER A 518 -32.07 -95.30 10.73
N THR A 519 -31.54 -94.59 11.74
CA THR A 519 -31.10 -95.23 12.98
C THR A 519 -32.26 -95.78 13.81
N GLU A 520 -33.42 -95.12 13.79
CA GLU A 520 -34.64 -95.61 14.46
C GLU A 520 -35.21 -96.83 13.74
N ILE A 521 -35.26 -96.83 12.40
CA ILE A 521 -35.63 -98.00 11.60
C ILE A 521 -34.68 -99.16 11.89
N ALA A 522 -33.37 -98.92 11.94
CA ALA A 522 -32.38 -99.94 12.28
C ALA A 522 -32.65 -100.54 13.67
N LYS A 523 -32.91 -99.70 14.68
CA LYS A 523 -33.30 -100.15 16.03
C LYS A 523 -34.59 -100.99 16.00
N ALA A 524 -35.62 -100.53 15.30
CA ALA A 524 -36.89 -101.26 15.19
C ALA A 524 -36.73 -102.61 14.48
N LEU A 525 -35.89 -102.69 13.45
CA LEU A 525 -35.54 -103.96 12.79
C LEU A 525 -34.76 -104.89 13.72
N GLU A 526 -33.87 -104.35 14.53
CA GLU A 526 -33.08 -105.10 15.52
C GLU A 526 -33.98 -105.63 16.66
N GLU A 527 -34.98 -104.84 17.06
CA GLU A 527 -36.01 -105.22 18.03
C GLU A 527 -36.98 -106.25 17.46
N SER A 528 -37.39 -106.12 16.19
CA SER A 528 -38.16 -107.15 15.48
C SER A 528 -37.36 -108.44 15.29
N ARG A 529 -36.05 -108.34 15.03
CA ARG A 529 -35.15 -109.50 14.99
C ARG A 529 -35.08 -110.18 16.36
N ARG A 530 -34.95 -109.42 17.44
CA ARG A 530 -34.96 -109.95 18.81
C ARG A 530 -36.28 -110.64 19.15
N GLN A 531 -37.41 -110.03 18.81
CA GLN A 531 -38.74 -110.66 18.96
C GLN A 531 -38.85 -111.95 18.16
N LYS A 532 -38.32 -111.98 16.93
CA LYS A 532 -38.27 -113.20 16.11
C LYS A 532 -37.40 -114.27 16.76
N GLU A 533 -36.23 -113.91 17.27
CA GLU A 533 -35.33 -114.82 17.99
C GLU A 533 -36.01 -115.36 19.27
N GLU A 534 -36.70 -114.51 20.04
CA GLU A 534 -37.49 -114.88 21.22
C GLU A 534 -38.65 -115.83 20.88
N LEU A 535 -39.43 -115.52 19.84
CA LEU A 535 -40.47 -116.43 19.32
C LEU A 535 -39.87 -117.73 18.79
N GLN A 536 -38.68 -117.70 18.18
CA GLN A 536 -38.00 -118.88 17.70
C GLN A 536 -37.49 -119.75 18.86
N THR A 537 -37.03 -119.16 19.97
CA THR A 537 -36.78 -119.89 21.21
C THR A 537 -38.07 -120.44 21.82
N GLN A 538 -39.17 -119.69 21.85
CA GLN A 538 -40.47 -120.18 22.33
C GLN A 538 -40.98 -121.35 21.48
N VAL A 539 -40.88 -121.26 20.15
CA VAL A 539 -41.21 -122.37 19.24
C VAL A 539 -40.26 -123.54 19.48
N GLY A 540 -38.97 -123.29 19.72
CA GLY A 540 -38.00 -124.33 20.10
C GLY A 540 -38.37 -125.02 21.42
N GLU A 541 -38.76 -124.26 22.44
CA GLU A 541 -39.23 -124.75 23.74
C GLU A 541 -40.55 -125.52 23.63
N LEU A 542 -41.51 -125.02 22.86
CA LEU A 542 -42.76 -125.72 22.56
C LEU A 542 -42.53 -126.98 21.73
N THR A 543 -41.57 -126.97 20.81
CA THR A 543 -41.21 -128.17 20.03
C THR A 543 -40.51 -129.20 20.92
N ALA A 544 -39.65 -128.75 21.85
CA ALA A 544 -39.03 -129.61 22.84
C ALA A 544 -40.04 -130.17 23.85
N SER A 545 -41.03 -129.36 24.28
CA SER A 545 -42.11 -129.85 25.14
C SER A 545 -43.03 -130.80 24.39
N LEU A 546 -43.33 -130.55 23.11
CA LEU A 546 -44.06 -131.46 22.24
C LEU A 546 -43.29 -132.77 22.04
N GLN A 547 -41.98 -132.73 21.83
CA GLN A 547 -41.14 -133.93 21.78
C GLN A 547 -41.14 -134.68 23.11
N SER A 548 -41.10 -133.97 24.24
CA SER A 548 -41.23 -134.55 25.57
C SER A 548 -42.60 -135.17 25.79
N SER A 549 -43.68 -134.54 25.32
CA SER A 549 -45.03 -135.10 25.37
C SER A 549 -45.20 -136.26 24.40
N LEU A 550 -44.57 -136.26 23.23
CA LEU A 550 -44.54 -137.41 22.32
C LEU A 550 -43.73 -138.57 22.90
N GLN A 551 -42.65 -138.30 23.64
CA GLN A 551 -41.93 -139.32 24.41
C GLN A 551 -42.78 -139.85 25.56
N GLN A 552 -43.53 -138.99 26.27
CA GLN A 552 -44.51 -139.40 27.28
C GLN A 552 -45.66 -140.21 26.67
N ILE A 553 -46.13 -139.86 25.47
CA ILE A 553 -47.12 -140.64 24.72
C ILE A 553 -46.52 -141.98 24.30
N SER A 554 -45.26 -142.05 23.86
CA SER A 554 -44.62 -143.34 23.54
C SER A 554 -44.41 -144.21 24.77
N PHE A 555 -44.14 -143.60 25.93
CA PHE A 555 -44.01 -144.28 27.21
C PHE A 555 -45.38 -144.81 27.67
N LEU A 556 -46.43 -144.00 27.52
CA LEU A 556 -47.82 -144.38 27.77
C LEU A 556 -48.36 -145.37 26.73
N GLU A 557 -47.88 -145.36 25.48
CA GLU A 557 -48.23 -146.36 24.45
C GLU A 557 -47.64 -147.72 24.79
N VAL A 558 -46.40 -147.77 25.31
CA VAL A 558 -45.78 -149.01 25.82
C VAL A 558 -46.46 -149.48 27.11
N GLU A 559 -46.88 -148.56 27.99
CA GLU A 559 -47.64 -148.88 29.21
C GLU A 559 -49.07 -149.35 28.88
N VAL A 560 -49.71 -148.76 27.87
CA VAL A 560 -50.99 -149.19 27.31
C VAL A 560 -50.84 -150.52 26.59
N GLU A 561 -49.78 -150.81 25.84
CA GLU A 561 -49.49 -152.13 25.24
C GLU A 561 -49.28 -153.23 26.30
N THR A 562 -48.78 -152.88 27.50
CA THR A 562 -48.66 -153.84 28.62
C THR A 562 -49.94 -154.03 29.46
N LEU A 563 -50.93 -153.15 29.34
CA LEU A 563 -52.19 -153.22 30.10
C LEU A 563 -53.43 -153.44 29.21
N THR A 564 -53.32 -153.36 27.89
CA THR A 564 -54.34 -153.79 26.90
C THR A 564 -54.37 -155.30 26.65
N GLU A 565 -53.77 -156.08 27.56
CA GLU A 565 -54.07 -157.51 27.73
C GLU A 565 -55.17 -157.75 28.80
N GLN A 566 -55.73 -156.69 29.40
CA GLN A 566 -56.85 -156.78 30.34
C GLN A 566 -57.91 -155.69 30.11
N LEU A 567 -59.08 -156.16 29.66
CA LEU A 567 -60.42 -155.54 29.72
C LEU A 567 -60.93 -154.72 28.54
N HIS A 568 -62.19 -155.03 28.25
CA HIS A 568 -63.02 -154.59 27.15
C HIS A 568 -63.68 -153.22 27.38
N SER A 569 -64.00 -152.58 26.24
CA SER A 569 -65.17 -151.74 25.94
C SER A 569 -65.17 -150.25 26.35
N PRO A 570 -65.84 -149.39 25.54
CA PRO A 570 -65.34 -148.07 25.16
C PRO A 570 -66.20 -146.90 25.68
N GLU A 571 -65.95 -145.70 25.13
CA GLU A 571 -66.89 -144.56 24.93
C GLU A 571 -66.77 -143.40 25.95
N VAL A 572 -66.79 -142.08 25.66
CA VAL A 572 -66.56 -141.13 24.54
C VAL A 572 -66.54 -139.71 25.19
N CYS A 573 -65.90 -138.73 24.53
CA CYS A 573 -65.94 -137.24 24.63
C CYS A 573 -66.63 -136.51 25.81
N GLU A 574 -66.03 -135.41 26.31
CA GLU A 574 -66.49 -134.01 26.04
C GLU A 574 -65.71 -132.91 26.82
N GLU A 575 -66.16 -131.67 26.58
CA GLU A 575 -65.56 -130.34 26.58
C GLU A 575 -65.35 -129.63 27.95
N ASP A 576 -64.72 -128.45 27.80
CA ASP A 576 -64.87 -127.20 28.57
C ASP A 576 -64.09 -126.95 29.89
N GLN A 577 -63.44 -125.77 29.99
CA GLN A 577 -63.96 -124.56 30.70
C GLN A 577 -62.86 -123.55 31.08
N ASN A 578 -63.05 -122.31 30.59
CA ASN A 578 -63.00 -120.99 31.26
C ASN A 578 -62.14 -120.70 32.52
N GLY A 579 -61.62 -119.47 32.55
CA GLY A 579 -61.39 -118.63 33.74
C GLY A 579 -60.59 -117.37 33.39
N SER A 580 -61.19 -116.19 33.18
CA SER A 580 -61.81 -115.21 34.12
C SER A 580 -60.82 -114.14 34.63
N VAL A 581 -61.05 -112.90 34.16
CA VAL A 581 -60.36 -111.63 34.48
C VAL A 581 -60.89 -111.03 35.79
N THR A 582 -60.01 -110.45 36.60
CA THR A 582 -60.33 -109.85 37.92
C THR A 582 -60.52 -108.33 37.86
N VAL A 583 -61.36 -107.83 38.76
CA VAL A 583 -61.83 -106.43 38.88
C VAL A 583 -60.70 -105.44 39.26
N ASP A 584 -59.57 -105.92 39.79
CA ASP A 584 -58.43 -105.07 40.17
C ASP A 584 -57.66 -104.49 38.96
N ASP A 585 -57.74 -105.13 37.79
CA ASP A 585 -57.10 -104.64 36.55
C ASP A 585 -57.83 -103.44 35.92
N LEU A 586 -59.14 -103.28 36.21
CA LEU A 586 -59.95 -102.14 35.76
C LEU A 586 -59.74 -100.89 36.64
N ASP A 587 -59.56 -101.05 37.95
CA ASP A 587 -59.32 -99.92 38.86
C ASP A 587 -57.89 -99.35 38.74
N HIS A 588 -56.90 -100.17 38.39
CA HIS A 588 -55.55 -99.70 38.10
C HIS A 588 -55.51 -98.81 36.83
N ILE A 589 -56.23 -99.21 35.78
CA ILE A 589 -56.34 -98.44 34.52
C ILE A 589 -57.13 -97.14 34.73
N HIS A 590 -58.21 -97.15 35.53
CA HIS A 590 -58.96 -95.93 35.86
C HIS A 590 -58.17 -94.95 36.74
N LYS A 591 -57.32 -95.44 37.65
CA LYS A 591 -56.46 -94.59 38.48
C LYS A 591 -55.34 -93.93 37.67
N VAL A 592 -54.69 -94.68 36.78
CA VAL A 592 -53.66 -94.14 35.87
C VAL A 592 -54.25 -93.14 34.89
N ASN A 593 -55.48 -93.35 34.39
CA ASN A 593 -56.17 -92.35 33.55
C ASN A 593 -56.49 -91.05 34.32
N ARG A 594 -56.92 -91.13 35.58
CA ARG A 594 -57.23 -89.95 36.41
C ARG A 594 -55.96 -89.15 36.75
N ASP A 595 -54.83 -89.81 37.00
CA ASP A 595 -53.54 -89.15 37.27
C ASP A 595 -52.95 -88.48 36.01
N LEU A 596 -53.13 -89.07 34.83
CA LEU A 596 -52.74 -88.47 33.55
C LEU A 596 -53.61 -87.25 33.18
N GLU A 597 -54.92 -87.29 33.44
CA GLU A 597 -55.80 -86.13 33.29
C GLU A 597 -55.42 -84.98 34.22
N GLN A 598 -55.08 -85.28 35.49
CA GLN A 598 -54.63 -84.29 36.46
C GLN A 598 -53.31 -83.61 36.01
N GLN A 599 -52.33 -84.39 35.52
CA GLN A 599 -51.08 -83.85 34.97
C GLN A 599 -51.31 -82.97 33.74
N LEU A 600 -52.26 -83.32 32.87
CA LEU A 600 -52.65 -82.51 31.71
C LEU A 600 -53.28 -81.17 32.12
N THR A 601 -54.07 -81.13 33.20
CA THR A 601 -54.64 -79.88 33.72
C THR A 601 -53.58 -78.96 34.36
N ASP A 602 -52.62 -79.53 35.08
CA ASP A 602 -51.53 -78.77 35.71
C ASP A 602 -50.55 -78.19 34.69
N LYS A 603 -50.19 -78.96 33.65
CA LYS A 603 -49.38 -78.48 32.51
C LYS A 603 -50.11 -77.38 31.73
N ASN A 604 -51.42 -77.49 31.54
CA ASN A 604 -52.22 -76.44 30.91
C ASN A 604 -52.32 -75.16 31.76
N ARG A 605 -52.31 -75.25 33.09
CA ARG A 605 -52.17 -74.08 33.97
C ARG A 605 -50.81 -73.41 33.84
N THR A 606 -49.73 -74.18 33.73
CA THR A 606 -48.37 -73.63 33.56
C THR A 606 -48.22 -72.92 32.21
N ILE A 607 -48.81 -73.46 31.14
CA ILE A 607 -48.85 -72.82 29.82
C ILE A 607 -49.61 -71.49 29.87
N LYS A 608 -50.76 -71.42 30.55
CA LYS A 608 -51.49 -70.15 30.75
C LYS A 608 -50.69 -69.11 31.56
N GLN A 609 -49.95 -69.54 32.59
CA GLN A 609 -49.08 -68.65 33.37
C GLN A 609 -47.89 -68.13 32.54
N LEU A 610 -47.29 -68.97 31.68
CA LEU A 610 -46.23 -68.56 30.77
C LEU A 610 -46.74 -67.62 29.67
N GLN A 611 -47.94 -67.84 29.13
CA GLN A 611 -48.59 -66.93 28.19
C GLN A 611 -48.94 -65.57 28.84
N GLN A 612 -49.33 -65.55 30.12
CA GLN A 612 -49.57 -64.31 30.87
C GLN A 612 -48.28 -63.53 31.16
N ARG A 613 -47.18 -64.21 31.52
CA ARG A 613 -45.85 -63.59 31.67
C ARG A 613 -45.31 -63.01 30.35
N LEU A 614 -45.53 -63.70 29.23
CA LEU A 614 -45.18 -63.20 27.89
C LEU A 614 -45.98 -61.95 27.50
N ALA A 615 -47.26 -61.87 27.89
CA ALA A 615 -48.09 -60.69 27.66
C ALA A 615 -47.68 -59.49 28.53
N GLU A 616 -47.24 -59.72 29.78
CA GLU A 616 -46.71 -58.67 30.65
C GLU A 616 -45.33 -58.16 30.20
N LEU A 617 -44.45 -59.05 29.72
CA LEU A 617 -43.17 -58.69 29.09
C LEU A 617 -43.36 -57.88 27.79
N LYS A 618 -44.35 -58.24 26.95
CA LYS A 618 -44.71 -57.43 25.78
C LYS A 618 -45.19 -56.02 26.15
N ARG A 619 -45.96 -55.87 27.24
CA ARG A 619 -46.41 -54.54 27.71
C ARG A 619 -45.29 -53.70 28.32
N THR A 620 -44.30 -54.32 28.97
CA THR A 620 -43.13 -53.61 29.52
C THR A 620 -42.19 -53.15 28.39
N LEU A 621 -41.90 -54.01 27.41
CA LEU A 621 -41.13 -53.62 26.22
C LEU A 621 -41.83 -52.54 25.37
N GLN A 622 -43.17 -52.57 25.23
CA GLN A 622 -43.91 -51.48 24.57
C GLN A 622 -43.95 -50.16 25.36
N LYS A 623 -43.74 -50.20 26.69
CA LYS A 623 -43.61 -48.99 27.52
C LYS A 623 -42.20 -48.40 27.44
N GLU A 624 -41.16 -49.22 27.34
CA GLU A 624 -39.78 -48.77 27.15
C GLU A 624 -39.55 -48.18 25.74
N LEU A 625 -40.09 -48.81 24.69
CA LEU A 625 -40.01 -48.26 23.33
C LEU A 625 -40.71 -46.89 23.19
N LYS A 626 -41.79 -46.66 23.97
CA LYS A 626 -42.47 -45.35 24.04
C LYS A 626 -41.77 -44.35 24.96
N ALA A 627 -40.98 -44.80 25.93
CA ALA A 627 -40.16 -43.94 26.79
C ALA A 627 -38.88 -43.46 26.07
N GLU A 628 -38.27 -44.30 25.22
CA GLU A 628 -37.11 -43.93 24.39
C GLU A 628 -37.46 -42.98 23.24
N GLN A 629 -38.64 -43.13 22.63
CA GLN A 629 -39.13 -42.16 21.62
C GLN A 629 -39.51 -40.78 22.20
N LYS A 630 -39.80 -40.68 23.51
CA LYS A 630 -40.04 -39.39 24.19
C LYS A 630 -38.75 -38.70 24.66
N ASN A 631 -37.62 -39.43 24.75
CA ASN A 631 -36.34 -38.89 25.21
C ASN A 631 -35.44 -38.32 24.09
N GLN A 632 -35.83 -38.44 22.81
CA GLN A 632 -35.08 -37.87 21.67
C GLN A 632 -35.65 -36.55 21.10
N ARG A 633 -36.74 -35.99 21.68
CA ARG A 633 -37.32 -34.70 21.24
C ARG A 633 -37.31 -33.58 22.31
N GLY A 634 -36.46 -33.69 23.33
CA GLY A 634 -36.49 -32.80 24.50
C GLY A 634 -35.16 -32.17 24.92
N PHE A 635 -34.15 -32.09 24.04
CA PHE A 635 -32.83 -31.55 24.36
C PHE A 635 -32.46 -30.29 23.55
N ILE A 636 -33.43 -29.43 23.23
CA ILE A 636 -33.16 -28.05 22.78
C ILE A 636 -34.25 -27.11 23.33
N GLN A 637 -34.24 -26.84 24.64
CA GLN A 637 -34.64 -25.55 25.24
C GLN A 637 -34.65 -25.68 26.76
N SER A 638 -34.23 -24.60 27.43
CA SER A 638 -34.26 -24.38 28.88
C SER A 638 -33.09 -24.92 29.70
N ARG A 639 -31.98 -24.16 29.66
CA ARG A 639 -31.16 -23.93 30.86
C ARG A 639 -30.89 -22.43 31.04
N HIS A 640 -31.93 -21.71 31.45
CA HIS A 640 -31.79 -20.47 32.19
C HIS A 640 -32.59 -20.63 33.49
N GLN A 641 -31.87 -20.69 34.60
CA GLN A 641 -32.12 -20.00 35.87
C GLN A 641 -31.39 -20.71 37.02
N HIS A 642 -30.31 -20.09 37.48
CA HIS A 642 -29.81 -20.14 38.86
C HIS A 642 -29.19 -18.77 39.17
N PRO A 643 -29.12 -18.35 40.45
CA PRO A 643 -29.28 -16.96 40.87
C PRO A 643 -28.08 -16.08 40.53
N ARG A 644 -28.37 -14.85 40.11
CA ARG A 644 -27.45 -13.72 40.05
C ARG A 644 -26.73 -13.54 41.39
N LEU A 645 -25.42 -13.80 41.41
CA LEU A 645 -24.51 -13.04 42.26
C LEU A 645 -24.14 -11.78 41.48
N ALA A 646 -24.41 -10.61 42.06
CA ALA A 646 -24.04 -9.33 41.48
C ALA A 646 -22.52 -9.29 41.21
N PRO A 647 -22.07 -8.76 40.07
CA PRO A 647 -20.64 -8.53 39.88
C PRO A 647 -20.19 -7.48 40.91
N PRO A 648 -18.96 -7.57 41.44
CA PRO A 648 -18.41 -6.52 42.27
C PRO A 648 -18.36 -5.21 41.46
N PRO A 649 -18.44 -4.04 42.10
CA PRO A 649 -18.31 -2.77 41.38
C PRO A 649 -16.98 -2.77 40.59
N PRO A 650 -16.97 -2.23 39.35
CA PRO A 650 -15.79 -2.25 38.52
C PRO A 650 -14.64 -1.59 39.28
N THR A 651 -13.47 -2.23 39.23
CA THR A 651 -12.27 -1.59 39.78
C THR A 651 -12.04 -0.26 39.05
N PRO A 652 -11.40 0.76 39.66
CA PRO A 652 -11.22 2.08 39.02
C PRO A 652 -10.60 2.01 37.61
N ARG A 653 -9.76 0.99 37.37
CA ARG A 653 -9.14 0.71 36.07
C ARG A 653 -10.12 0.17 35.01
N GLU A 654 -11.15 -0.57 35.39
CA GLU A 654 -12.17 -1.08 34.46
C GLU A 654 -13.09 0.04 33.97
N ALA A 655 -13.47 0.96 34.89
CA ALA A 655 -14.26 2.13 34.53
C ALA A 655 -13.51 3.07 33.57
N GLU A 656 -12.21 3.27 33.78
CA GLU A 656 -11.34 4.03 32.86
C GLU A 656 -11.22 3.36 31.48
N ALA A 657 -11.11 2.03 31.42
CA ALA A 657 -11.02 1.32 30.15
C ALA A 657 -12.30 1.44 29.31
N PHE A 658 -13.49 1.37 29.92
CA PHE A 658 -14.75 1.59 29.21
C PHE A 658 -14.93 3.06 28.77
N GLN A 659 -14.46 4.03 29.57
CA GLN A 659 -14.45 5.44 29.17
C GLN A 659 -13.49 5.71 28.01
N LEU A 660 -12.33 5.06 27.99
CA LEU A 660 -11.38 5.12 26.88
C LEU A 660 -11.93 4.49 25.61
N ILE A 661 -12.57 3.32 25.68
CA ILE A 661 -13.24 2.71 24.52
C ILE A 661 -14.30 3.67 23.96
N ARG A 662 -15.07 4.34 24.83
CA ARG A 662 -16.08 5.33 24.41
C ARG A 662 -15.45 6.57 23.78
N ALA A 663 -14.35 7.10 24.34
CA ALA A 663 -13.63 8.24 23.79
C ALA A 663 -13.01 7.91 22.42
N VAL A 664 -12.40 6.73 22.28
CA VAL A 664 -11.83 6.23 21.03
C VAL A 664 -12.92 5.98 19.99
N SER A 665 -14.07 5.44 20.40
CA SER A 665 -15.21 5.21 19.49
C SER A 665 -15.76 6.50 18.91
N VAL A 666 -15.77 7.59 19.69
CA VAL A 666 -16.16 8.93 19.21
C VAL A 666 -15.07 9.54 18.32
N LEU A 667 -13.79 9.40 18.67
CA LEU A 667 -12.68 9.96 17.88
C LEU A 667 -12.48 9.25 16.53
N LEU A 668 -12.80 7.96 16.46
CA LEU A 668 -12.61 7.12 15.26
C LEU A 668 -13.93 6.77 14.55
N ASN A 669 -15.06 7.37 14.96
CA ASN A 669 -16.40 7.14 14.41
C ASN A 669 -16.80 5.66 14.31
N PHE A 670 -16.52 4.88 15.35
CA PHE A 670 -16.93 3.47 15.38
C PHE A 670 -18.46 3.35 15.39
N SER A 671 -18.95 2.37 14.65
CA SER A 671 -20.35 1.94 14.74
C SER A 671 -20.63 1.36 16.13
N ARG A 672 -21.90 1.35 16.54
CA ARG A 672 -22.31 0.74 17.82
C ARG A 672 -21.89 -0.73 17.92
N GLU A 673 -21.87 -1.43 16.79
CA GLU A 673 -21.49 -2.83 16.70
C GLU A 673 -19.98 -3.04 16.91
N GLU A 674 -19.15 -2.14 16.40
CA GLU A 674 -17.69 -2.14 16.62
C GLU A 674 -17.34 -1.75 18.06
N GLU A 675 -18.02 -0.74 18.62
CA GLU A 675 -17.87 -0.34 20.02
C GLU A 675 -18.26 -1.51 20.96
N ASP A 676 -19.37 -2.18 20.68
CA ASP A 676 -19.83 -3.34 21.46
C ASP A 676 -18.92 -4.57 21.29
N MET A 677 -18.32 -4.77 20.12
CA MET A 677 -17.33 -5.82 19.90
C MET A 677 -16.07 -5.59 20.72
N LEU A 678 -15.60 -4.35 20.83
CA LEU A 678 -14.44 -3.99 21.65
C LEU A 678 -14.75 -4.16 23.14
N LYS A 679 -15.96 -3.79 23.59
CA LYS A 679 -16.43 -4.04 24.96
C LYS A 679 -16.49 -5.53 25.29
N GLN A 680 -17.09 -6.35 24.43
CA GLN A 680 -17.16 -7.80 24.60
C GLN A 680 -15.77 -8.46 24.56
N THR A 681 -14.85 -7.92 23.74
CA THR A 681 -13.46 -8.43 23.68
C THR A 681 -12.70 -8.10 24.95
N LEU A 682 -12.91 -6.90 25.51
CA LEU A 682 -12.33 -6.52 26.79
C LEU A 682 -12.89 -7.39 27.93
N GLU A 683 -14.20 -7.59 27.99
CA GLU A 683 -14.85 -8.47 28.97
C GLU A 683 -14.38 -9.93 28.84
N TYR A 684 -14.21 -10.44 27.62
CA TYR A 684 -13.62 -11.76 27.38
C TYR A 684 -12.19 -11.85 27.94
N LYS A 685 -11.33 -10.86 27.65
CA LYS A 685 -9.94 -10.87 28.13
C LYS A 685 -9.83 -10.76 29.66
N MET A 686 -10.81 -10.14 30.30
CA MET A 686 -10.88 -10.04 31.76
C MET A 686 -11.56 -11.24 32.43
N SER A 687 -12.22 -12.11 31.65
CA SER A 687 -12.91 -13.30 32.14
C SER A 687 -12.03 -14.55 32.04
N TRP A 688 -11.89 -15.30 33.14
CA TRP A 688 -11.11 -16.54 33.17
C TRP A 688 -11.73 -17.71 32.37
N PHE A 689 -13.03 -17.63 32.07
CA PHE A 689 -13.78 -18.71 31.40
C PHE A 689 -14.59 -18.23 30.20
N GLY A 690 -14.37 -16.99 29.73
CA GLY A 690 -15.09 -16.46 28.57
C GLY A 690 -14.70 -17.18 27.27
N SER A 691 -15.58 -17.11 26.27
CA SER A 691 -15.27 -17.53 24.89
C SER A 691 -14.93 -16.29 24.07
N LYS A 692 -13.91 -16.37 23.20
CA LYS A 692 -13.52 -15.23 22.34
C LYS A 692 -14.70 -14.81 21.46
N PRO A 693 -15.13 -13.52 21.48
CA PRO A 693 -16.25 -13.08 20.65
C PRO A 693 -15.88 -13.21 19.17
N SER A 694 -16.73 -13.86 18.39
CA SER A 694 -16.55 -14.04 16.95
C SER A 694 -17.30 -12.94 16.18
N PRO A 695 -16.66 -12.26 15.21
CA PRO A 695 -17.37 -11.33 14.34
C PRO A 695 -18.43 -12.09 13.53
N LYS A 696 -19.64 -11.54 13.43
CA LYS A 696 -20.71 -12.14 12.62
C LYS A 696 -20.25 -12.21 11.16
N GLY A 697 -20.03 -13.42 10.65
CA GLY A 697 -19.63 -13.69 9.26
C GLY A 697 -18.41 -14.59 9.08
N ALA A 698 -17.65 -14.91 10.13
CA ALA A 698 -16.52 -15.83 10.02
C ALA A 698 -16.92 -17.28 10.34
N ILE A 699 -17.07 -18.11 9.31
CA ILE A 699 -17.14 -19.57 9.44
C ILE A 699 -15.78 -20.07 9.95
N ARG A 700 -15.77 -20.78 11.07
CA ARG A 700 -14.56 -21.37 11.65
C ARG A 700 -14.26 -22.71 10.95
N PRO A 701 -13.04 -22.98 10.46
CA PRO A 701 -12.65 -24.33 10.09
C PRO A 701 -12.44 -25.17 11.36
N SER A 702 -13.02 -26.35 11.37
CA SER A 702 -12.89 -27.38 12.40
C SER A 702 -11.43 -27.85 12.48
N ILE A 703 -10.80 -27.68 13.64
CA ILE A 703 -9.48 -28.26 13.94
C ILE A 703 -9.72 -29.66 14.52
N SER A 704 -9.56 -30.68 13.67
CA SER A 704 -9.16 -32.01 14.10
C SER A 704 -8.21 -32.56 13.03
N GLY A 705 -6.93 -32.26 13.19
CA GLY A 705 -5.85 -32.75 12.32
C GLY A 705 -4.58 -32.80 13.15
N SER A 706 -4.10 -34.03 13.33
CA SER A 706 -3.02 -34.46 14.21
C SER A 706 -1.66 -33.79 13.97
N SER A 707 -0.95 -33.64 15.08
CA SER A 707 0.50 -33.39 15.22
C SER A 707 1.33 -33.94 14.05
N THR A 708 2.13 -33.07 13.44
CA THR A 708 3.34 -33.46 12.71
C THR A 708 4.54 -32.97 13.49
N ASN A 709 5.34 -33.95 13.90
CA ASN A 709 6.61 -33.80 14.58
C ASN A 709 7.62 -33.09 13.68
N TRP A 710 8.51 -32.36 14.34
CA TRP A 710 9.72 -31.79 13.77
C TRP A 710 10.64 -32.86 13.16
N SER A 711 11.18 -32.55 11.98
CA SER A 711 12.56 -32.81 11.58
C SER A 711 12.98 -31.70 10.62
#